data_AF-A0A2K8NWN0-F1
#
_entry.id   AF-A0A2K8NWN0-F1
#
_cell.length_a   1.000
_cell.length_b   1.000
_cell.length_c   1.000
_cell.angle_alpha   90.00
_cell.angle_beta   90.00
_cell.angle_gamma   90.00
#
_symmetry.space_group_name_H-M   'P 1'
#
loop_
_entity.id
_entity.type
_entity.pdbx_description
1 polymer ?
#
loop_
_entity_poly.entity_id
_entity_poly.type
_entity_poly.pdbx_seq_one_letter_code
_entity_poly.pdbx_strand_id
1 'polypeptide(L)'
;MQLETTENIVIKTSARTSVWSALVGVLISFTNTIIQILMIYWILSAYGTEFNGFVRISMSIAIIGGTCEGALGITTVILMSKPIMEKDWISANEAFSTAKRKYRNKLWRGLILVTLVSILYPLEIALAPYFLQNESIITSLTGPVIKEGVEPIVIHLWELGLVCFFFGFKQIVNSSIFGIYENVLEADKQNYLRRAIILFTDVVIYMTIIILLNFINYRGIQLSPVLVFMPIIIYPFIRGFMIMWYVKRKYPWIKFYSDFNDHNLVRKSSKLFFSSLGINILMNPDIIILFVVLGASGLKTTSMLSIYMIVGINIRIIMLNFIVSFREYFIAKILKEGRIEWKTYTNYELYTYIVAGFSFVLISILTPFIATGLFGNVIAKDFDGSDASAIYQAQALKYIFSNQEFSIMFGLSTSAIIIVQGQYVLVQAKGIEKRTTKWLNLISIWFVITAGITLICLYYFVYDSGSYENWIPRMIRYYYVIKLIFMMVGYFYLWSFTWTHVTYNSSIKNVIPNFIFLLVPVVATVLFINFGLSKFVLIKIDVDVVHVNSIITVVLEPVTIATLISVLAITAITSLPVCIILPLIFRPNIGLNIIVNLPIVKQIVQRNSSKLKIARFIDAGINVEEESNQSEEIIKSLYEQIEESNEFIDNESYYEKRYKYKTTPKIYTLTGNNKSKNKK
;
A
#
# COMPACT_ATOMS: atom_id res chain seq x y z
N MET A 1 33.04 -30.66 -5.17
CA MET A 1 33.81 -29.91 -4.16
C MET A 1 33.47 -28.42 -4.31
N GLN A 2 32.43 -27.95 -3.61
CA GLN A 2 31.99 -26.54 -3.44
C GLN A 2 30.60 -26.56 -2.76
N LEU A 3 30.49 -27.13 -1.56
CA LEU A 3 29.19 -27.29 -0.87
C LEU A 3 29.11 -26.66 0.53
N GLU A 4 30.18 -26.13 1.11
CA GLU A 4 30.15 -25.68 2.51
C GLU A 4 30.16 -24.16 2.73
N THR A 5 30.26 -23.33 1.69
CA THR A 5 30.13 -21.88 1.86
C THR A 5 28.67 -21.40 1.86
N THR A 6 27.69 -22.26 1.58
CA THR A 6 26.29 -21.84 1.44
C THR A 6 25.53 -21.66 2.76
N GLU A 7 25.85 -22.36 3.85
CA GLU A 7 25.03 -22.27 5.07
C GLU A 7 25.20 -20.94 5.84
N ASN A 8 26.42 -20.41 5.89
CA ASN A 8 26.69 -19.14 6.61
C ASN A 8 26.44 -17.88 5.75
N ILE A 9 26.50 -17.99 4.42
CA ILE A 9 26.21 -16.86 3.52
C ILE A 9 24.70 -16.62 3.39
N VAL A 10 23.86 -17.65 3.51
CA VAL A 10 22.39 -17.55 3.36
C VAL A 10 21.72 -16.78 4.52
N ILE A 11 22.31 -16.79 5.73
CA ILE A 11 21.71 -16.15 6.91
C ILE A 11 22.09 -14.65 7.02
N LYS A 12 23.33 -14.28 6.69
CA LYS A 12 23.77 -12.86 6.71
C LYS A 12 23.22 -12.04 5.53
N THR A 13 22.86 -12.66 4.41
CA THR A 13 22.33 -11.97 3.23
C THR A 13 20.83 -11.66 3.32
N SER A 14 20.04 -12.49 4.02
CA SER A 14 18.57 -12.34 4.11
C SER A 14 18.10 -11.04 4.77
N ALA A 15 18.66 -10.67 5.94
CA ALA A 15 18.25 -9.45 6.64
C ALA A 15 18.73 -8.18 5.93
N ARG A 16 19.97 -8.17 5.40
CA ARG A 16 20.54 -7.02 4.68
C ARG A 16 19.83 -6.76 3.36
N THR A 17 19.48 -7.81 2.62
CA THR A 17 18.70 -7.67 1.37
C THR A 17 17.26 -7.24 1.64
N SER A 18 16.63 -7.72 2.72
CA SER A 18 15.30 -7.26 3.15
C SER A 18 15.29 -5.78 3.56
N VAL A 19 16.28 -5.33 4.35
CA VAL A 19 16.43 -3.91 4.72
C VAL A 19 16.71 -3.02 3.51
N TRP A 20 17.58 -3.46 2.59
CA TRP A 20 17.85 -2.73 1.35
C TRP A 20 16.61 -2.65 0.45
N SER A 21 15.86 -3.74 0.30
CA SER A 21 14.59 -3.77 -0.43
C SER A 21 13.54 -2.86 0.23
N ALA A 22 13.50 -2.78 1.56
CA ALA A 22 12.62 -1.88 2.28
C ALA A 22 13.00 -0.41 2.02
N LEU A 23 14.30 -0.05 2.09
CA LEU A 23 14.78 1.31 1.78
C LEU A 23 14.47 1.72 0.34
N VAL A 24 14.75 0.84 -0.62
CA VAL A 24 14.40 1.05 -2.04
C VAL A 24 12.88 1.20 -2.19
N GLY A 25 12.08 0.41 -1.46
CA GLY A 25 10.63 0.53 -1.41
C GLY A 25 10.15 1.86 -0.85
N VAL A 26 10.81 2.40 0.17
CA VAL A 26 10.52 3.73 0.75
C VAL A 26 10.83 4.83 -0.27
N LEU A 27 12.00 4.79 -0.91
CA LEU A 27 12.39 5.77 -1.94
C LEU A 27 11.39 5.80 -3.10
N ILE A 28 11.00 4.64 -3.61
CA ILE A 28 10.00 4.52 -4.68
C ILE A 28 8.64 5.07 -4.24
N SER A 29 8.23 4.77 -3.01
CA SER A 29 6.96 5.27 -2.47
C SER A 29 6.99 6.79 -2.36
N PHE A 30 8.12 7.37 -1.94
CA PHE A 30 8.31 8.82 -1.85
C PHE A 30 8.25 9.49 -3.23
N THR A 31 8.97 8.96 -4.23
CA THR A 31 8.91 9.51 -5.59
C THR A 31 7.50 9.40 -6.18
N ASN A 32 6.81 8.27 -5.99
CA ASN A 32 5.43 8.11 -6.43
C ASN A 32 4.48 9.11 -5.72
N THR A 33 4.74 9.42 -4.45
CA THR A 33 3.99 10.43 -3.70
C THR A 33 4.12 11.81 -4.36
N ILE A 34 5.36 12.21 -4.69
CA ILE A 34 5.62 13.47 -5.38
C ILE A 34 4.87 13.51 -6.70
N ILE A 35 4.98 12.46 -7.53
CA ILE A 35 4.29 12.39 -8.82
C ILE A 35 2.77 12.53 -8.64
N GLN A 36 2.17 11.85 -7.65
CA GLN A 36 0.74 11.95 -7.40
C GLN A 36 0.32 13.35 -6.97
N ILE A 37 1.07 14.00 -6.07
CA ILE A 37 0.83 15.37 -5.62
C ILE A 37 0.87 16.34 -6.81
N LEU A 38 1.91 16.23 -7.66
CA LEU A 38 2.02 17.04 -8.88
C LEU A 38 0.84 16.75 -9.82
N MET A 39 0.52 15.48 -10.09
CA MET A 39 -0.59 15.14 -10.98
C MET A 39 -1.92 15.78 -10.55
N ILE A 40 -2.26 15.74 -9.26
CA ILE A 40 -3.49 16.36 -8.75
C ILE A 40 -3.46 17.87 -8.97
N TYR A 41 -2.38 18.55 -8.59
CA TYR A 41 -2.31 20.00 -8.67
C TYR A 41 -2.50 20.48 -10.12
N TRP A 42 -1.85 19.82 -11.08
CA TRP A 42 -1.97 20.19 -12.49
C TRP A 42 -3.34 19.83 -13.08
N ILE A 43 -3.95 18.71 -12.69
CA ILE A 43 -5.33 18.36 -13.10
C ILE A 43 -6.32 19.36 -12.54
N LEU A 44 -6.19 19.71 -11.26
CA LEU A 44 -7.07 20.64 -10.56
C LEU A 44 -7.01 22.03 -11.21
N SER A 45 -5.80 22.50 -11.53
CA SER A 45 -5.62 23.78 -12.23
C SER A 45 -6.11 23.77 -13.68
N ALA A 46 -6.12 22.62 -14.36
CA ALA A 46 -6.46 22.54 -15.78
C ALA A 46 -7.96 22.28 -16.03
N TYR A 47 -8.58 21.41 -15.22
CA TYR A 47 -9.92 20.89 -15.45
C TYR A 47 -10.85 21.04 -14.23
N GLY A 48 -10.34 21.54 -13.11
CA GLY A 48 -11.14 21.83 -11.92
C GLY A 48 -11.37 20.64 -10.98
N THR A 49 -12.04 20.95 -9.86
CA THR A 49 -12.32 20.03 -8.75
C THR A 49 -13.19 18.84 -9.16
N GLU A 50 -14.25 19.02 -9.95
CA GLU A 50 -15.17 17.94 -10.37
C GLU A 50 -14.48 16.89 -11.22
N PHE A 51 -13.72 17.32 -12.23
CA PHE A 51 -12.98 16.42 -13.10
C PHE A 51 -11.87 15.68 -12.33
N ASN A 52 -11.18 16.36 -11.40
CA ASN A 52 -10.24 15.69 -10.52
C ASN A 52 -10.93 14.60 -9.69
N GLY A 53 -12.09 14.89 -9.07
CA GLY A 53 -12.90 13.89 -8.35
C GLY A 53 -13.21 12.67 -9.21
N PHE A 54 -13.64 12.91 -10.46
CA PHE A 54 -13.91 11.86 -11.45
C PHE A 54 -12.71 10.94 -11.72
N VAL A 55 -11.53 11.54 -11.97
CA VAL A 55 -10.29 10.80 -12.24
C VAL A 55 -9.91 9.93 -11.03
N ARG A 56 -10.09 10.44 -9.81
CA ARG A 56 -9.72 9.73 -8.58
C ARG A 56 -10.62 8.53 -8.29
N ILE A 57 -11.93 8.64 -8.55
CA ILE A 57 -12.84 7.51 -8.46
C ILE A 57 -12.51 6.48 -9.56
N SER A 58 -12.25 6.91 -10.79
CA SER A 58 -11.85 6.03 -11.89
C SER A 58 -10.59 5.21 -11.57
N MET A 59 -9.56 5.86 -11.00
CA MET A 59 -8.37 5.17 -10.51
C MET A 59 -8.71 4.14 -9.42
N SER A 60 -9.60 4.50 -8.49
CA SER A 60 -9.97 3.64 -7.35
C SER A 60 -10.73 2.39 -7.80
N ILE A 61 -11.66 2.54 -8.75
CA ILE A 61 -12.40 1.42 -9.36
C ILE A 61 -11.44 0.52 -10.15
N ALA A 62 -10.51 1.11 -10.92
CA ALA A 62 -9.50 0.35 -11.65
C ALA A 62 -8.63 -0.50 -10.70
N ILE A 63 -8.22 0.04 -9.55
CA ILE A 63 -7.43 -0.69 -8.54
C ILE A 63 -8.20 -1.91 -8.01
N ILE A 64 -9.51 -1.78 -7.71
CA ILE A 64 -10.34 -2.92 -7.27
C ILE A 64 -10.37 -4.00 -8.35
N GLY A 65 -10.54 -3.62 -9.63
CA GLY A 65 -10.40 -4.55 -10.75
C GLY A 65 -9.07 -5.31 -10.73
N GLY A 66 -7.97 -4.61 -10.46
CA GLY A 66 -6.63 -5.20 -10.33
C GLY A 66 -6.41 -6.12 -9.12
N THR A 67 -7.15 -5.95 -8.02
CA THR A 67 -7.04 -6.86 -6.86
C THR A 67 -7.44 -8.30 -7.21
N CYS A 68 -8.26 -8.48 -8.24
CA CYS A 68 -8.63 -9.79 -8.77
C CYS A 68 -7.45 -10.62 -9.30
N GLU A 69 -6.37 -9.95 -9.65
CA GLU A 69 -5.14 -10.55 -10.16
C GLU A 69 -4.06 -10.65 -9.10
N GLY A 70 -4.07 -9.78 -8.09
CA GLY A 70 -3.14 -9.82 -6.95
C GLY A 70 -3.13 -11.18 -6.25
N ALA A 71 -4.29 -11.80 -6.06
CA ALA A 71 -4.37 -13.13 -5.44
C ALA A 71 -3.75 -14.24 -6.31
N LEU A 72 -3.91 -14.18 -7.64
CA LEU A 72 -3.23 -15.10 -8.56
C LEU A 72 -1.72 -14.87 -8.52
N GLY A 73 -1.29 -13.61 -8.43
CA GLY A 73 0.11 -13.24 -8.31
C GLY A 73 0.76 -13.80 -7.06
N ILE A 74 0.18 -13.49 -5.88
CA ILE A 74 0.67 -13.97 -4.58
C ILE A 74 0.75 -15.50 -4.54
N THR A 75 -0.26 -16.21 -5.05
CA THR A 75 -0.25 -17.67 -5.10
C THR A 75 0.90 -18.18 -5.97
N THR A 76 1.11 -17.55 -7.12
CA THR A 76 2.17 -17.91 -8.07
C THR A 76 3.53 -17.69 -7.43
N VAL A 77 3.75 -16.56 -6.75
CA VAL A 77 4.98 -16.27 -5.99
C VAL A 77 5.23 -17.36 -4.95
N ILE A 78 4.26 -17.66 -4.09
CA ILE A 78 4.42 -18.67 -3.02
C ILE A 78 4.75 -20.05 -3.58
N LEU A 79 4.07 -20.46 -4.66
CA LEU A 79 4.29 -21.77 -5.28
C LEU A 79 5.57 -21.85 -6.09
N MET A 80 6.08 -20.73 -6.61
CA MET A 80 7.34 -20.68 -7.37
C MET A 80 8.56 -20.47 -6.47
N SER A 81 8.43 -19.78 -5.33
CA SER A 81 9.57 -19.47 -4.46
C SER A 81 10.31 -20.73 -4.00
N LYS A 82 9.59 -21.78 -3.58
CA LYS A 82 10.23 -23.02 -3.13
C LYS A 82 10.95 -23.76 -4.27
N PRO A 83 10.30 -24.08 -5.41
CA PRO A 83 10.97 -24.72 -6.54
C PRO A 83 12.15 -23.93 -7.11
N ILE A 84 12.07 -22.59 -7.16
CA ILE A 84 13.21 -21.75 -7.61
C ILE A 84 14.39 -21.88 -6.66
N MET A 85 14.14 -21.86 -5.34
CA MET A 85 15.19 -22.05 -4.33
C MET A 85 15.82 -23.45 -4.39
N GLU A 86 15.02 -24.47 -4.66
CA GLU A 86 15.45 -25.87 -4.78
C GLU A 86 16.00 -26.22 -6.18
N LYS A 87 16.00 -25.26 -7.12
CA LYS A 87 16.35 -25.44 -8.54
C LYS A 87 15.52 -26.52 -9.28
N ASP A 88 14.31 -26.81 -8.79
CA ASP A 88 13.34 -27.65 -9.49
C ASP A 88 12.59 -26.84 -10.56
N TRP A 89 13.16 -26.82 -11.76
CA TRP A 89 12.61 -26.08 -12.89
C TRP A 89 11.33 -26.69 -13.46
N ILE A 90 11.05 -27.97 -13.22
CA ILE A 90 9.84 -28.63 -13.75
C ILE A 90 8.63 -28.12 -12.99
N SER A 91 8.67 -28.18 -11.65
CA SER A 91 7.60 -27.65 -10.80
C SER A 91 7.42 -26.14 -10.96
N ALA A 92 8.52 -25.39 -11.13
CA ALA A 92 8.45 -23.95 -11.42
C ALA A 92 7.76 -23.66 -12.77
N ASN A 93 8.06 -24.45 -13.80
CA ASN A 93 7.44 -24.34 -15.12
C ASN A 93 5.97 -24.75 -15.13
N GLU A 94 5.57 -25.72 -14.28
CA GLU A 94 4.19 -26.12 -14.10
C GLU A 94 3.36 -24.96 -13.52
N ALA A 95 3.84 -24.35 -12.44
CA ALA A 95 3.22 -23.19 -11.81
C ALA A 95 3.15 -21.99 -12.77
N PHE A 96 4.26 -21.67 -13.45
CA PHE A 96 4.34 -20.59 -14.43
C PHE A 96 3.35 -20.79 -15.59
N SER A 97 3.31 -21.99 -16.18
CA SER A 97 2.45 -22.25 -17.34
C SER A 97 0.97 -22.18 -16.98
N THR A 98 0.62 -22.73 -15.82
CA THR A 98 -0.75 -22.69 -15.29
C THR A 98 -1.20 -21.24 -15.02
N ALA A 99 -0.34 -20.45 -14.37
CA ALA A 99 -0.62 -19.05 -14.10
C ALA A 99 -0.79 -18.25 -15.41
N LYS A 100 0.09 -18.45 -16.40
CA LYS A 100 0.07 -17.70 -17.68
C LYS A 100 -1.24 -17.91 -18.43
N ARG A 101 -1.73 -19.16 -18.47
CA ARG A 101 -3.01 -19.50 -19.08
C ARG A 101 -4.18 -18.82 -18.36
N LYS A 102 -4.17 -18.81 -17.01
CA LYS A 102 -5.23 -18.17 -16.22
C LYS A 102 -5.22 -16.65 -16.36
N TYR A 103 -4.05 -16.02 -16.40
CA TYR A 103 -3.91 -14.60 -16.68
C TYR A 103 -4.49 -14.22 -18.05
N ARG A 104 -4.18 -14.99 -19.11
CA ARG A 104 -4.75 -14.76 -20.46
C ARG A 104 -6.28 -14.90 -20.50
N ASN A 105 -6.85 -15.86 -19.77
CA ASN A 105 -8.31 -16.02 -19.70
C ASN A 105 -8.99 -14.90 -18.89
N LYS A 106 -8.27 -14.29 -17.93
CA LYS A 106 -8.76 -13.15 -17.15
C LYS A 106 -8.73 -11.85 -17.96
N LEU A 107 -7.81 -11.69 -18.90
CA LEU A 107 -7.68 -10.51 -19.76
C LEU A 107 -9.02 -10.10 -20.40
N TRP A 108 -9.66 -11.04 -21.11
CA TRP A 108 -10.92 -10.75 -21.82
C TRP A 108 -12.06 -10.41 -20.88
N ARG A 109 -12.16 -11.12 -19.75
CA ARG A 109 -13.18 -10.84 -18.72
C ARG A 109 -12.96 -9.48 -18.06
N GLY A 110 -11.70 -9.13 -17.80
CA GLY A 110 -11.32 -7.82 -17.28
C GLY A 110 -11.67 -6.71 -18.26
N LEU A 111 -11.30 -6.85 -19.53
CA LEU A 111 -11.57 -5.85 -20.56
C LEU A 111 -13.07 -5.59 -20.73
N ILE A 112 -13.90 -6.65 -20.74
CA ILE A 112 -15.37 -6.50 -20.78
C ILE A 112 -15.86 -5.73 -19.56
N LEU A 113 -15.37 -6.08 -18.36
CA LEU A 113 -15.77 -5.41 -17.13
C LEU A 113 -15.37 -3.93 -17.11
N VAL A 114 -14.15 -3.59 -17.54
CA VAL A 114 -13.70 -2.18 -17.60
C VAL A 114 -14.45 -1.39 -18.66
N THR A 115 -14.78 -2.00 -19.80
CA THR A 115 -15.60 -1.34 -20.82
C THR A 115 -16.99 -1.03 -20.28
N LEU A 116 -17.59 -1.99 -19.56
CA LEU A 116 -18.89 -1.81 -18.91
C LEU A 116 -18.85 -0.73 -17.82
N VAL A 117 -17.84 -0.74 -16.96
CA VAL A 117 -17.64 0.29 -15.92
C VAL A 117 -17.42 1.68 -16.53
N SER A 118 -16.65 1.77 -17.61
CA SER A 118 -16.38 3.01 -18.35
C SER A 118 -17.65 3.63 -18.94
N ILE A 119 -18.68 2.83 -19.22
CA ILE A 119 -19.99 3.31 -19.68
C ILE A 119 -20.90 3.64 -18.49
N LEU A 120 -20.99 2.74 -17.51
CA LEU A 120 -21.90 2.89 -16.37
C LEU A 120 -21.54 4.08 -15.48
N TYR A 121 -20.25 4.32 -15.24
CA TYR A 121 -19.81 5.32 -14.27
C TYR A 121 -20.10 6.78 -14.71
N PRO A 122 -19.77 7.21 -15.94
CA PRO A 122 -20.21 8.51 -16.44
C PRO A 122 -21.74 8.64 -16.52
N LEU A 123 -22.44 7.55 -16.81
CA LEU A 123 -23.90 7.53 -16.87
C LEU A 123 -24.54 7.71 -15.48
N GLU A 124 -23.94 7.16 -14.43
CA GLU A 124 -24.32 7.42 -13.04
C GLU A 124 -24.21 8.92 -12.71
N ILE A 125 -23.16 9.60 -13.19
CA ILE A 125 -22.98 11.04 -12.97
C ILE A 125 -24.07 11.86 -13.66
N ALA A 126 -24.48 11.46 -14.88
CA ALA A 126 -25.54 12.16 -15.59
C ALA A 126 -26.94 11.93 -14.99
N LEU A 127 -27.20 10.74 -14.45
CA LEU A 127 -28.51 10.35 -13.94
C LEU A 127 -28.71 10.62 -12.44
N ALA A 128 -27.64 10.63 -11.64
CA ALA A 128 -27.73 10.87 -10.20
C ALA A 128 -28.42 12.20 -9.82
N PRO A 129 -28.17 13.35 -10.48
CA PRO A 129 -28.87 14.60 -10.19
C PRO A 129 -30.38 14.50 -10.40
N TYR A 130 -30.79 13.78 -11.45
CA TYR A 130 -32.20 13.57 -11.76
C TYR A 130 -32.90 12.73 -10.68
N PHE A 131 -32.27 11.64 -10.23
CA PHE A 131 -32.88 10.76 -9.23
C PHE A 131 -32.79 11.27 -7.78
N LEU A 132 -31.74 12.01 -7.43
CA LEU A 132 -31.49 12.45 -6.05
C LEU A 132 -31.96 13.88 -5.79
N GLN A 133 -31.82 14.78 -6.77
CA GLN A 133 -32.03 16.22 -6.59
C GLN A 133 -33.16 16.78 -7.47
N ASN A 134 -33.76 15.94 -8.33
CA ASN A 134 -34.81 16.35 -9.27
C ASN A 134 -34.36 17.45 -10.26
N GLU A 135 -33.06 17.54 -10.51
CA GLU A 135 -32.43 18.50 -11.42
C GLU A 135 -32.38 17.97 -12.87
N SER A 136 -32.12 18.86 -13.83
CA SER A 136 -31.93 18.49 -15.23
C SER A 136 -30.71 17.59 -15.43
N ILE A 137 -30.80 16.66 -16.39
CA ILE A 137 -29.73 15.73 -16.75
C ILE A 137 -28.48 16.53 -17.17
N ILE A 138 -27.39 16.34 -16.44
CA ILE A 138 -26.10 16.99 -16.72
C ILE A 138 -25.36 16.18 -17.79
N THR A 139 -25.21 16.74 -19.00
CA THR A 139 -24.56 16.06 -20.13
C THR A 139 -23.08 16.41 -20.31
N SER A 140 -22.58 17.40 -19.56
CA SER A 140 -21.19 17.87 -19.60
C SER A 140 -20.76 18.46 -18.27
N LEU A 141 -19.48 18.30 -17.93
CA LEU A 141 -18.85 18.99 -16.80
C LEU A 141 -18.19 20.26 -17.31
N THR A 142 -18.29 21.34 -16.54
CA THR A 142 -17.67 22.63 -16.88
C THR A 142 -16.40 22.81 -16.06
N GLY A 143 -15.26 22.95 -16.73
CA GLY A 143 -13.96 23.23 -16.14
C GLY A 143 -13.74 24.72 -15.81
N PRO A 144 -12.64 25.05 -15.12
CA PRO A 144 -12.35 26.41 -14.70
C PRO A 144 -12.02 27.32 -15.89
N VAL A 145 -12.27 28.62 -15.74
CA VAL A 145 -11.87 29.64 -16.71
C VAL A 145 -10.35 29.87 -16.58
N ILE A 146 -9.60 29.42 -17.59
CA ILE A 146 -8.12 29.42 -17.54
C ILE A 146 -7.53 30.80 -17.89
N LYS A 147 -8.21 31.57 -18.74
CA LYS A 147 -7.86 32.95 -19.11
C LYS A 147 -9.12 33.81 -19.17
N GLU A 148 -9.04 35.02 -18.64
CA GLU A 148 -10.10 36.02 -18.75
C GLU A 148 -10.46 36.23 -20.23
N GLY A 149 -11.75 36.09 -20.58
CA GLY A 149 -12.26 36.23 -21.95
C GLY A 149 -12.28 34.94 -22.79
N VAL A 150 -11.90 33.78 -22.24
CA VAL A 150 -12.03 32.46 -22.91
C VAL A 150 -13.15 31.66 -22.24
N GLU A 151 -14.01 31.02 -23.04
CA GLU A 151 -15.07 30.14 -22.52
C GLU A 151 -14.48 28.98 -21.68
N PRO A 152 -15.18 28.58 -20.60
CA PRO A 152 -14.73 27.47 -19.76
C PRO A 152 -14.66 26.16 -20.57
N ILE A 153 -13.73 25.28 -20.22
CA ILE A 153 -13.58 23.99 -20.89
C ILE A 153 -14.81 23.13 -20.60
N VAL A 154 -15.59 22.78 -21.63
CA VAL A 154 -16.70 21.84 -21.49
C VAL A 154 -16.22 20.43 -21.76
N ILE A 155 -16.38 19.53 -20.79
CA ILE A 155 -15.98 18.12 -20.87
C ILE A 155 -17.23 17.28 -21.10
N HIS A 156 -17.28 16.57 -22.23
CA HIS A 156 -18.43 15.75 -22.58
C HIS A 156 -18.41 14.39 -21.89
N LEU A 157 -19.59 13.79 -21.70
CA LEU A 157 -19.74 12.48 -21.02
C LEU A 157 -18.96 11.33 -21.69
N TRP A 158 -18.85 11.34 -23.02
CA TRP A 158 -18.07 10.33 -23.76
C TRP A 158 -16.55 10.47 -23.50
N GLU A 159 -16.05 11.69 -23.28
CA GLU A 159 -14.65 11.95 -22.92
C GLU A 159 -14.33 11.39 -21.54
N LEU A 160 -15.25 11.57 -20.58
CA LEU A 160 -15.16 10.97 -19.25
C LEU A 160 -15.10 9.44 -19.33
N GLY A 161 -15.97 8.83 -20.15
CA GLY A 161 -15.95 7.39 -20.40
C GLY A 161 -14.60 6.90 -20.90
N LEU A 162 -14.02 7.57 -21.90
CA LEU A 162 -12.69 7.20 -22.44
C LEU A 162 -11.57 7.34 -21.40
N VAL A 163 -11.57 8.42 -20.60
CA VAL A 163 -10.59 8.59 -19.52
C VAL A 163 -10.69 7.45 -18.51
N CYS A 164 -11.91 7.08 -18.10
CA CYS A 164 -12.14 5.94 -17.21
C CYS A 164 -11.62 4.63 -17.83
N PHE A 165 -11.88 4.41 -19.13
CA PHE A 165 -11.38 3.27 -19.87
C PHE A 165 -9.85 3.21 -19.87
N PHE A 166 -9.14 4.33 -20.06
CA PHE A 166 -7.67 4.34 -20.06
C PHE A 166 -7.07 3.87 -18.73
N PHE A 167 -7.62 4.31 -17.59
CA PHE A 167 -7.17 3.84 -16.27
C PHE A 167 -7.44 2.35 -16.06
N GLY A 168 -8.64 1.88 -16.42
CA GLY A 168 -8.98 0.46 -16.33
C GLY A 168 -8.14 -0.41 -17.26
N PHE A 169 -7.92 0.03 -18.49
CA PHE A 169 -7.09 -0.64 -19.51
C PHE A 169 -5.65 -0.77 -19.03
N LYS A 170 -5.05 0.33 -18.55
CA LYS A 170 -3.69 0.32 -17.96
C LYS A 170 -3.57 -0.78 -16.92
N GLN A 171 -4.54 -0.87 -16.00
CA GLN A 171 -4.48 -1.83 -14.90
C GLN A 171 -4.56 -3.26 -15.43
N ILE A 172 -5.59 -3.60 -16.23
CA ILE A 172 -5.84 -4.96 -16.71
C ILE A 172 -4.72 -5.47 -17.60
N VAL A 173 -4.24 -4.66 -18.55
CA VAL A 173 -3.22 -5.13 -19.49
C VAL A 173 -1.92 -5.42 -18.76
N ASN A 174 -1.53 -4.54 -17.83
CA ASN A 174 -0.34 -4.72 -17.02
C ASN A 174 -0.38 -6.04 -16.22
N SER A 175 -1.47 -6.27 -15.51
CA SER A 175 -1.62 -7.44 -14.64
C SER A 175 -1.90 -8.73 -15.39
N SER A 176 -2.70 -8.72 -16.47
CA SER A 176 -3.05 -9.91 -17.24
C SER A 176 -1.98 -10.35 -18.25
N ILE A 177 -1.25 -9.43 -18.88
CA ILE A 177 -0.23 -9.83 -19.87
C ILE A 177 1.13 -9.99 -19.21
N PHE A 178 1.51 -9.02 -18.37
CA PHE A 178 2.86 -8.92 -17.83
C PHE A 178 3.00 -9.34 -16.37
N GLY A 179 1.89 -9.44 -15.63
CA GLY A 179 1.88 -9.78 -14.21
C GLY A 179 2.60 -11.09 -13.87
N ILE A 180 2.62 -12.06 -14.79
CA ILE A 180 3.35 -13.30 -14.52
C ILE A 180 4.88 -13.11 -14.47
N TYR A 181 5.44 -12.27 -15.32
CA TYR A 181 6.87 -11.99 -15.35
C TYR A 181 7.27 -11.21 -14.09
N GLU A 182 6.38 -10.36 -13.58
CA GLU A 182 6.58 -9.70 -12.29
C GLU A 182 6.62 -10.70 -11.12
N ASN A 183 5.73 -11.69 -11.12
CA ASN A 183 5.70 -12.72 -10.09
C ASN A 183 6.99 -13.56 -10.08
N VAL A 184 7.61 -13.80 -11.25
CA VAL A 184 8.91 -14.51 -11.33
C VAL A 184 10.00 -13.72 -10.60
N LEU A 185 10.07 -12.41 -10.81
CA LEU A 185 11.04 -11.55 -10.11
C LEU A 185 10.78 -11.48 -8.61
N GLU A 186 9.51 -11.50 -8.21
CA GLU A 186 9.12 -11.52 -6.80
C GLU A 186 9.46 -12.86 -6.14
N ALA A 187 9.26 -13.98 -6.85
CA ALA A 187 9.59 -15.31 -6.35
C ALA A 187 11.10 -15.50 -6.13
N ASP A 188 11.95 -14.89 -6.96
CA ASP A 188 13.42 -14.88 -6.84
C ASP A 188 13.97 -13.76 -5.93
N LYS A 189 13.11 -13.10 -5.13
CA LYS A 189 13.49 -12.02 -4.18
C LYS A 189 14.15 -10.79 -4.83
N GLN A 190 13.96 -10.57 -6.12
CA GLN A 190 14.46 -9.40 -6.86
C GLN A 190 13.41 -8.29 -6.96
N ASN A 191 12.70 -8.05 -5.85
CA ASN A 191 11.62 -7.08 -5.81
C ASN A 191 12.10 -5.63 -6.03
N TYR A 192 13.35 -5.33 -5.70
CA TYR A 192 13.96 -4.01 -5.94
C TYR A 192 13.99 -3.65 -7.43
N LEU A 193 14.37 -4.60 -8.30
CA LEU A 193 14.46 -4.37 -9.75
C LEU A 193 13.07 -4.16 -10.35
N ARG A 194 12.11 -5.01 -9.97
CA ARG A 194 10.71 -4.87 -10.38
C ARG A 194 10.22 -3.46 -10.06
N ARG A 195 10.39 -3.00 -8.81
CA ARG A 195 9.91 -1.68 -8.39
C ARG A 195 10.65 -0.53 -9.07
N ALA A 196 11.94 -0.68 -9.37
CA ALA A 196 12.69 0.32 -10.11
C ALA A 196 12.17 0.51 -11.55
N ILE A 197 11.83 -0.59 -12.25
CA ILE A 197 11.23 -0.52 -13.60
C ILE A 197 9.85 0.14 -13.55
N ILE A 198 9.05 -0.18 -12.53
CA ILE A 198 7.75 0.46 -12.30
C ILE A 198 7.93 1.97 -12.13
N LEU A 199 8.85 2.39 -11.26
CA LEU A 199 9.13 3.79 -11.00
C LEU A 199 9.59 4.52 -12.27
N PHE A 200 10.52 3.92 -13.02
CA PHE A 200 11.00 4.51 -14.28
C PHE A 200 9.84 4.74 -15.26
N THR A 201 8.95 3.76 -15.40
CA THR A 201 7.80 3.88 -16.31
C THR A 201 6.79 4.92 -15.81
N ASP A 202 6.54 4.98 -14.49
CA ASP A 202 5.70 6.00 -13.86
C ASP A 202 6.26 7.39 -14.15
N VAL A 203 7.55 7.63 -13.92
CA VAL A 203 8.20 8.93 -14.18
C VAL A 203 8.03 9.35 -15.64
N VAL A 204 8.32 8.46 -16.60
CA VAL A 204 8.24 8.79 -18.04
C VAL A 204 6.81 9.15 -18.47
N ILE A 205 5.82 8.34 -18.10
CA ILE A 205 4.44 8.56 -18.52
C ILE A 205 3.82 9.76 -17.81
N TYR A 206 3.99 9.88 -16.49
CA TYR A 206 3.40 11.00 -15.76
C TYR A 206 4.09 12.33 -16.09
N MET A 207 5.39 12.36 -16.38
CA MET A 207 6.05 13.56 -16.90
C MET A 207 5.43 14.00 -18.24
N THR A 208 5.12 13.05 -19.13
CA THR A 208 4.45 13.36 -20.39
C THR A 208 3.06 13.99 -20.16
N ILE A 209 2.28 13.44 -19.23
CA ILE A 209 0.96 13.99 -18.88
C ILE A 209 1.08 15.38 -18.25
N ILE A 210 2.05 15.59 -17.36
CA ILE A 210 2.31 16.90 -16.74
C ILE A 210 2.69 17.95 -17.79
N ILE A 211 3.49 17.57 -18.80
CA ILE A 211 3.83 18.47 -19.92
C ILE A 211 2.58 18.85 -20.72
N LEU A 212 1.70 17.89 -21.02
CA LEU A 212 0.44 18.15 -21.72
C LEU A 212 -0.50 19.06 -20.90
N LEU A 213 -0.60 18.83 -19.59
CA LEU A 213 -1.36 19.69 -18.67
C LEU A 213 -0.74 21.10 -18.56
N ASN A 214 0.59 21.22 -18.66
CA ASN A 214 1.27 22.50 -18.64
C ASN A 214 0.90 23.36 -19.86
N PHE A 215 0.73 22.76 -21.04
CA PHE A 215 0.25 23.49 -22.22
C PHE A 215 -1.14 24.09 -22.02
N ILE A 216 -2.00 23.42 -21.27
CA ILE A 216 -3.32 23.95 -20.91
C ILE A 216 -3.16 25.14 -19.97
N ASN A 217 -2.47 24.94 -18.84
CA ASN A 217 -2.37 25.95 -17.77
C ASN A 217 -1.59 27.21 -18.18
N TYR A 218 -0.47 27.07 -18.90
CA TYR A 218 0.42 28.19 -19.21
C TYR A 218 0.24 28.75 -20.62
N ARG A 219 -0.03 27.90 -21.63
CA ARG A 219 -0.26 28.38 -23.01
C ARG A 219 -1.73 28.74 -23.26
N GLY A 220 -2.66 28.24 -22.44
CA GLY A 220 -4.10 28.50 -22.59
C GLY A 220 -4.70 27.77 -23.80
N ILE A 221 -4.09 26.65 -24.21
CA ILE A 221 -4.62 25.82 -25.30
C ILE A 221 -5.70 24.91 -24.70
N GLN A 222 -6.93 25.01 -25.19
CA GLN A 222 -8.00 24.09 -24.81
C GLN A 222 -7.72 22.71 -25.42
N LEU A 223 -7.27 21.77 -24.58
CA LEU A 223 -7.03 20.37 -24.94
C LEU A 223 -8.07 19.49 -24.27
N SER A 224 -8.67 18.58 -25.03
CA SER A 224 -9.60 17.59 -24.49
C SER A 224 -8.89 16.67 -23.49
N PRO A 225 -9.56 16.26 -22.39
CA PRO A 225 -8.97 15.34 -21.42
C PRO A 225 -8.47 14.02 -22.03
N VAL A 226 -9.15 13.54 -23.08
CA VAL A 226 -8.78 12.31 -23.80
C VAL A 226 -7.34 12.38 -24.32
N LEU A 227 -6.93 13.50 -24.91
CA LEU A 227 -5.59 13.65 -25.46
C LEU A 227 -4.54 13.69 -24.35
N VAL A 228 -4.84 14.36 -23.24
CA VAL A 228 -3.94 14.47 -22.08
C VAL A 228 -3.68 13.10 -21.44
N PHE A 229 -4.70 12.27 -21.30
CA PHE A 229 -4.58 10.95 -20.67
C PHE A 229 -4.24 9.82 -21.63
N MET A 230 -4.21 10.04 -22.94
CA MET A 230 -3.81 9.05 -23.95
C MET A 230 -2.49 8.32 -23.65
N PRO A 231 -1.41 8.96 -23.12
CA PRO A 231 -0.16 8.27 -22.78
C PRO A 231 -0.31 7.10 -21.80
N ILE A 232 -1.40 7.06 -21.01
CA ILE A 232 -1.70 5.97 -20.08
C ILE A 232 -1.87 4.62 -20.79
N ILE A 233 -2.34 4.60 -22.05
CA ILE A 233 -2.53 3.37 -22.82
C ILE A 233 -1.19 2.68 -23.11
N ILE A 234 -0.12 3.47 -23.29
CA ILE A 234 1.22 2.97 -23.62
C ILE A 234 1.94 2.43 -22.38
N TYR A 235 1.58 2.93 -21.19
CA TYR A 235 2.15 2.53 -19.90
C TYR A 235 2.37 1.01 -19.72
N PRO A 236 1.34 0.15 -19.85
CA PRO A 236 1.50 -1.28 -19.57
C PRO A 236 2.51 -1.95 -20.52
N PHE A 237 2.66 -1.45 -21.74
CA PHE A 237 3.58 -2.01 -22.72
C PHE A 237 5.03 -1.67 -22.36
N ILE A 238 5.36 -0.42 -22.05
CA ILE A 238 6.74 -0.04 -21.67
C ILE A 238 7.22 -0.84 -20.46
N ARG A 239 6.46 -0.80 -19.37
CA ARG A 239 6.75 -1.55 -18.14
C ARG A 239 6.84 -3.04 -18.41
N GLY A 240 5.84 -3.57 -19.11
CA GLY A 240 5.69 -4.98 -19.37
C GLY A 240 6.80 -5.57 -20.23
N PHE A 241 7.18 -4.87 -21.30
CA PHE A 241 8.26 -5.28 -22.20
C PHE A 241 9.61 -5.27 -21.49
N MET A 242 9.92 -4.24 -20.69
CA MET A 242 11.17 -4.20 -19.92
C MET A 242 11.30 -5.38 -18.97
N ILE A 243 10.24 -5.70 -18.21
CA ILE A 243 10.23 -6.83 -17.27
C ILE A 243 10.30 -8.16 -18.00
N MET A 244 9.51 -8.33 -19.07
CA MET A 244 9.51 -9.56 -19.87
C MET A 244 10.89 -9.82 -20.49
N TRP A 245 11.53 -8.80 -21.04
CA TRP A 245 12.84 -8.91 -21.67
C TRP A 245 13.90 -9.34 -20.66
N TYR A 246 13.91 -8.71 -19.47
CA TYR A 246 14.81 -9.09 -18.39
C TYR A 246 14.61 -10.54 -17.95
N VAL A 247 13.37 -10.95 -17.70
CA VAL A 247 13.06 -12.32 -17.23
C VAL A 247 13.45 -13.36 -18.27
N LYS A 248 13.16 -13.12 -19.56
CA LYS A 248 13.51 -14.06 -20.63
C LYS A 248 15.02 -14.21 -20.80
N ARG A 249 15.80 -13.15 -20.58
CA ARG A 249 17.27 -13.19 -20.69
C ARG A 249 17.91 -13.89 -19.50
N LYS A 250 17.43 -13.64 -18.28
CA LYS A 250 18.01 -14.17 -17.04
C LYS A 250 17.54 -15.58 -16.68
N TYR A 251 16.29 -15.93 -17.01
CA TYR A 251 15.69 -17.22 -16.68
C TYR A 251 15.30 -18.00 -17.95
N PRO A 252 16.26 -18.45 -18.77
CA PRO A 252 15.98 -19.18 -20.01
C PRO A 252 15.27 -20.53 -19.79
N TRP A 253 15.36 -21.07 -18.57
CA TRP A 253 14.72 -22.30 -18.12
C TRP A 253 13.22 -22.16 -17.87
N ILE A 254 12.72 -20.93 -17.65
CA ILE A 254 11.30 -20.68 -17.44
C ILE A 254 10.59 -20.62 -18.80
N LYS A 255 9.93 -21.72 -19.16
CA LYS A 255 9.25 -21.90 -20.44
C LYS A 255 7.77 -22.20 -20.23
N PHE A 256 6.97 -21.80 -21.22
CA PHE A 256 5.55 -22.08 -21.22
C PHE A 256 5.28 -23.43 -21.89
N TYR A 257 4.63 -24.34 -21.17
CA TYR A 257 4.17 -25.63 -21.66
C TYR A 257 2.65 -25.70 -21.54
N SER A 258 1.93 -26.00 -22.64
CA SER A 258 0.46 -26.02 -22.67
C SER A 258 -0.17 -27.09 -21.77
N ASP A 259 0.57 -28.19 -21.57
CA ASP A 259 0.04 -29.43 -21.01
C ASP A 259 0.11 -29.45 -19.48
N PHE A 260 0.92 -28.55 -18.90
CA PHE A 260 1.03 -28.42 -17.45
C PHE A 260 -0.20 -27.74 -16.84
N ASN A 261 -0.70 -28.34 -15.76
CA ASN A 261 -1.86 -27.84 -15.04
C ASN A 261 -1.77 -28.12 -13.53
N ASP A 262 -1.28 -27.13 -12.79
CA ASP A 262 -1.25 -27.19 -11.33
C ASP A 262 -2.65 -26.89 -10.76
N HIS A 263 -3.37 -27.95 -10.43
CA HIS A 263 -4.68 -27.86 -9.77
C HIS A 263 -4.60 -27.20 -8.38
N ASN A 264 -3.46 -27.33 -7.67
CA ASN A 264 -3.26 -26.68 -6.38
C ASN A 264 -3.16 -25.17 -6.54
N LEU A 265 -2.46 -24.68 -7.57
CA LEU A 265 -2.37 -23.25 -7.89
C LEU A 265 -3.74 -22.67 -8.18
N VAL A 266 -4.53 -23.31 -9.04
CA VAL A 266 -5.87 -22.81 -9.40
C VAL A 266 -6.78 -22.74 -8.17
N ARG A 267 -6.77 -23.81 -7.35
CA ARG A 267 -7.63 -23.88 -6.16
C ARG A 267 -7.19 -22.91 -5.06
N LYS A 268 -5.88 -22.73 -4.84
CA LYS A 268 -5.36 -21.76 -3.86
C LYS A 268 -5.63 -20.33 -4.33
N SER A 269 -5.37 -20.03 -5.60
CA SER A 269 -5.59 -18.69 -6.18
C SER A 269 -7.04 -18.24 -6.11
N SER A 270 -7.99 -19.11 -6.46
CA SER A 270 -9.42 -18.76 -6.37
C SER A 270 -9.86 -18.48 -4.93
N LYS A 271 -9.35 -19.25 -3.96
CA LYS A 271 -9.66 -19.02 -2.54
C LYS A 271 -9.04 -17.72 -2.03
N LEU A 272 -7.77 -17.49 -2.36
CA LEU A 272 -7.05 -16.26 -2.01
C LEU A 272 -7.73 -15.03 -2.61
N PHE A 273 -8.27 -15.15 -3.83
CA PHE A 273 -9.02 -14.08 -4.48
C PHE A 273 -10.22 -13.66 -3.66
N PHE A 274 -11.07 -14.63 -3.27
CA PHE A 274 -12.20 -14.32 -2.42
C PHE A 274 -11.74 -13.75 -1.07
N SER A 275 -10.64 -14.25 -0.49
CA SER A 275 -10.08 -13.74 0.78
C SER A 275 -9.61 -12.29 0.71
N SER A 276 -8.87 -11.94 -0.34
CA SER A 276 -8.30 -10.62 -0.50
C SER A 276 -9.38 -9.57 -0.79
N LEU A 277 -10.50 -9.98 -1.38
CA LEU A 277 -11.59 -9.07 -1.72
C LEU A 277 -12.21 -8.45 -0.46
N GLY A 278 -12.47 -9.23 0.59
CA GLY A 278 -12.96 -8.71 1.86
C GLY A 278 -12.02 -7.67 2.47
N ILE A 279 -10.73 -7.98 2.58
CA ILE A 279 -9.75 -7.07 3.17
C ILE A 279 -9.58 -5.79 2.36
N ASN A 280 -9.52 -5.89 1.03
CA ASN A 280 -9.39 -4.71 0.17
C ASN A 280 -10.61 -3.80 0.26
N ILE A 281 -11.81 -4.37 0.33
CA ILE A 281 -13.06 -3.64 0.57
C ILE A 281 -13.02 -2.93 1.92
N LEU A 282 -12.40 -3.50 2.96
CA LEU A 282 -12.33 -2.86 4.26
C LEU A 282 -11.30 -1.70 4.29
N MET A 283 -10.23 -1.79 3.48
CA MET A 283 -9.09 -0.86 3.53
C MET A 283 -9.19 0.37 2.61
N ASN A 284 -9.83 0.25 1.44
CA ASN A 284 -9.86 1.30 0.40
C ASN A 284 -11.24 1.73 -0.13
N PRO A 285 -12.38 1.55 0.58
CA PRO A 285 -13.69 1.82 -0.01
C PRO A 285 -14.10 3.31 0.03
N ASP A 286 -13.31 4.16 0.69
CA ASP A 286 -13.74 5.48 1.15
C ASP A 286 -14.27 6.40 0.05
N ILE A 287 -13.54 6.51 -1.06
CA ILE A 287 -13.91 7.41 -2.16
C ILE A 287 -15.15 6.88 -2.90
N ILE A 288 -15.27 5.55 -3.03
CA ILE A 288 -16.35 4.91 -3.79
C ILE A 288 -17.66 4.96 -3.02
N ILE A 289 -17.66 4.60 -1.73
CA ILE A 289 -18.88 4.61 -0.92
C ILE A 289 -19.39 6.05 -0.77
N LEU A 290 -18.50 7.02 -0.55
CA LEU A 290 -18.91 8.42 -0.46
C LEU A 290 -19.44 8.95 -1.81
N PHE A 291 -18.84 8.55 -2.93
CA PHE A 291 -19.35 8.94 -4.25
C PHE A 291 -20.76 8.38 -4.50
N VAL A 292 -20.96 7.07 -4.33
CA VAL A 292 -22.24 6.40 -4.61
C VAL A 292 -23.38 7.02 -3.79
N VAL A 293 -23.10 7.47 -2.56
CA VAL A 293 -24.13 8.08 -1.71
C VAL A 293 -24.35 9.56 -2.03
N LEU A 294 -23.31 10.31 -2.41
CA LEU A 294 -23.39 11.75 -2.66
C LEU A 294 -23.80 12.10 -4.11
N GLY A 295 -23.74 11.15 -5.04
CA GLY A 295 -24.05 11.37 -6.46
C GLY A 295 -23.15 12.43 -7.11
N ALA A 296 -23.72 13.26 -7.98
CA ALA A 296 -22.98 14.32 -8.67
C ALA A 296 -22.38 15.38 -7.72
N SER A 297 -23.10 15.75 -6.66
CA SER A 297 -22.55 16.62 -5.59
C SER A 297 -21.34 16.00 -4.88
N GLY A 298 -21.20 14.67 -4.97
CA GLY A 298 -20.07 13.89 -4.49
C GLY A 298 -18.78 14.12 -5.27
N LEU A 299 -18.79 14.60 -6.52
CA LEU A 299 -17.54 14.78 -7.29
C LEU A 299 -16.62 15.83 -6.66
N LYS A 300 -17.18 16.97 -6.21
CA LYS A 300 -16.42 18.01 -5.51
C LYS A 300 -15.93 17.52 -4.14
N THR A 301 -16.81 16.91 -3.34
CA THR A 301 -16.45 16.38 -2.02
C THR A 301 -15.42 15.24 -2.11
N THR A 302 -15.55 14.35 -3.10
CA THR A 302 -14.59 13.26 -3.34
C THR A 302 -13.27 13.79 -3.84
N SER A 303 -13.25 14.86 -4.64
CA SER A 303 -12.03 15.58 -5.01
C SER A 303 -11.30 16.11 -3.77
N MET A 304 -11.98 16.85 -2.90
CA MET A 304 -11.42 17.36 -1.64
C MET A 304 -10.88 16.24 -0.75
N LEU A 305 -11.69 15.20 -0.54
CA LEU A 305 -11.33 14.04 0.26
C LEU A 305 -10.16 13.27 -0.36
N SER A 306 -10.09 13.18 -1.69
CA SER A 306 -8.99 12.52 -2.38
C SER A 306 -7.67 13.23 -2.14
N ILE A 307 -7.66 14.57 -2.17
CA ILE A 307 -6.49 15.40 -1.92
C ILE A 307 -5.94 15.10 -0.52
N TYR A 308 -6.82 15.14 0.47
CA TYR A 308 -6.50 14.80 1.85
C TYR A 308 -5.99 13.35 1.97
N MET A 309 -6.67 12.41 1.30
CA MET A 309 -6.30 11.01 1.30
C MET A 309 -4.98 10.72 0.61
N ILE A 310 -4.58 11.46 -0.40
CA ILE A 310 -3.34 11.17 -1.14
C ILE A 310 -2.14 11.30 -0.20
N VAL A 311 -2.10 12.34 0.62
CA VAL A 311 -1.04 12.51 1.62
C VAL A 311 -1.07 11.35 2.63
N GLY A 312 -2.24 11.05 3.20
CA GLY A 312 -2.39 9.98 4.18
C GLY A 312 -2.12 8.56 3.66
N ILE A 313 -2.63 8.23 2.48
CA ILE A 313 -2.45 6.94 1.82
C ILE A 313 -0.98 6.72 1.49
N ASN A 314 -0.26 7.75 1.04
CA ASN A 314 1.16 7.63 0.74
C ASN A 314 1.99 7.39 2.01
N ILE A 315 1.71 8.10 3.10
CA ILE A 315 2.31 7.82 4.42
C ILE A 315 1.99 6.37 4.85
N ARG A 316 0.73 5.95 4.69
CA ARG A 316 0.29 4.57 5.00
C ARG A 316 1.03 3.53 4.17
N ILE A 317 1.28 3.75 2.87
CA ILE A 317 2.02 2.82 2.01
C ILE A 317 3.48 2.67 2.50
N ILE A 318 4.11 3.78 2.90
CA ILE A 318 5.46 3.75 3.50
C ILE A 318 5.45 2.88 4.77
N MET A 319 4.47 3.08 5.66
CA MET A 319 4.33 2.31 6.90
C MET A 319 4.02 0.83 6.64
N LEU A 320 3.22 0.52 5.63
CA LEU A 320 2.92 -0.86 5.26
C LEU A 320 4.13 -1.61 4.69
N ASN A 321 5.05 -0.94 3.99
CA ASN A 321 6.28 -1.57 3.51
C ASN A 321 7.14 -2.11 4.67
N PHE A 322 7.16 -1.41 5.81
CA PHE A 322 7.85 -1.86 7.02
C PHE A 322 7.25 -3.13 7.64
N ILE A 323 5.94 -3.32 7.52
CA ILE A 323 5.24 -4.50 8.05
C ILE A 323 5.32 -5.68 7.09
N VAL A 324 5.12 -5.41 5.79
CA VAL A 324 5.08 -6.43 4.74
C VAL A 324 6.44 -7.07 4.52
N SER A 325 7.55 -6.37 4.76
CA SER A 325 8.92 -6.91 4.65
C SER A 325 9.16 -8.13 5.57
N PHE A 326 8.45 -8.23 6.71
CA PHE A 326 8.55 -9.37 7.62
C PHE A 326 7.87 -10.64 7.11
N ARG A 327 7.03 -10.55 6.06
CA ARG A 327 6.33 -11.71 5.49
C ARG A 327 7.30 -12.81 5.08
N GLU A 328 8.38 -12.45 4.37
CA GLU A 328 9.38 -13.40 3.90
C GLU A 328 10.13 -14.07 5.06
N TYR A 329 10.43 -13.29 6.10
CA TYR A 329 11.03 -13.80 7.34
C TYR A 329 10.12 -14.85 8.00
N PHE A 330 8.82 -14.57 8.12
CA PHE A 330 7.88 -15.51 8.71
C PHE A 330 7.63 -16.74 7.84
N ILE A 331 7.61 -16.60 6.51
CA ILE A 331 7.53 -17.75 5.59
C ILE A 331 8.71 -18.69 5.85
N ALA A 332 9.93 -18.15 5.92
CA ALA A 332 11.12 -18.97 6.18
C ALA A 332 11.08 -19.65 7.55
N LYS A 333 10.64 -18.95 8.60
CA LYS A 333 10.54 -19.52 9.96
C LYS A 333 9.44 -20.60 10.05
N ILE A 334 8.26 -20.34 9.46
CA ILE A 334 7.14 -21.30 9.44
C ILE A 334 7.49 -22.55 8.62
N LEU A 335 8.26 -22.44 7.54
CA LEU A 335 8.70 -23.60 6.77
C LEU A 335 9.61 -24.53 7.59
N LYS A 336 10.40 -23.98 8.52
CA LYS A 336 11.29 -24.76 9.41
C LYS A 336 10.54 -25.35 10.62
N GLU A 337 9.74 -24.54 11.31
CA GLU A 337 9.18 -24.88 12.63
C GLU A 337 7.67 -25.21 12.60
N GLY A 338 6.99 -25.01 11.47
CA GLY A 338 5.56 -25.23 11.26
C GLY A 338 4.63 -24.18 11.90
N ARG A 339 5.00 -23.58 13.04
CA ARG A 339 4.31 -22.44 13.67
C ARG A 339 5.30 -21.46 14.32
N ILE A 340 4.81 -20.29 14.71
CA ILE A 340 5.63 -19.20 15.27
C ILE A 340 5.67 -19.28 16.81
N GLU A 341 6.84 -19.14 17.42
CA GLU A 341 6.96 -19.00 18.88
C GLU A 341 6.28 -17.72 19.42
N TRP A 342 5.60 -17.82 20.56
CA TRP A 342 4.90 -16.69 21.21
C TRP A 342 5.79 -15.45 21.43
N LYS A 343 7.04 -15.65 21.83
CA LYS A 343 8.00 -14.55 22.04
C LYS A 343 8.32 -13.80 20.74
N THR A 344 8.41 -14.52 19.62
CA THR A 344 8.64 -13.91 18.30
C THR A 344 7.40 -13.13 17.85
N TYR A 345 6.20 -13.71 18.05
CA TYR A 345 4.94 -13.06 17.73
C TYR A 345 4.74 -11.76 18.54
N THR A 346 4.88 -11.81 19.87
CA THR A 346 4.68 -10.64 20.73
C THR A 346 5.64 -9.49 20.44
N ASN A 347 6.86 -9.78 19.98
CA ASN A 347 7.80 -8.76 19.54
C ASN A 347 7.40 -8.14 18.19
N TYR A 348 6.87 -8.94 17.27
CA TYR A 348 6.35 -8.43 15.99
C TYR A 348 5.06 -7.63 16.14
N GLU A 349 4.18 -8.06 17.04
CA GLU A 349 2.96 -7.32 17.39
C GLU A 349 3.29 -5.95 17.97
N LEU A 350 4.25 -5.89 18.91
CA LEU A 350 4.76 -4.63 19.45
C LEU A 350 5.29 -3.71 18.34
N TYR A 351 6.09 -4.26 17.42
CA TYR A 351 6.59 -3.50 16.28
C TYR A 351 5.46 -2.94 15.40
N THR A 352 4.44 -3.76 15.13
CA THR A 352 3.26 -3.35 14.35
C THR A 352 2.51 -2.19 15.03
N TYR A 353 2.33 -2.26 16.35
CA TYR A 353 1.70 -1.18 17.11
C TYR A 353 2.52 0.10 17.15
N ILE A 354 3.85 0.02 17.25
CA ILE A 354 4.73 1.20 17.17
C ILE A 354 4.57 1.87 15.80
N VAL A 355 4.61 1.09 14.71
CA VAL A 355 4.41 1.62 13.35
C VAL A 355 3.02 2.23 13.18
N ALA A 356 1.98 1.61 13.73
CA ALA A 356 0.61 2.12 13.68
C ALA A 356 0.43 3.41 14.49
N GLY A 357 0.98 3.49 15.70
CA GLY A 357 0.99 4.69 16.53
C GLY A 357 1.76 5.84 15.88
N PHE A 358 2.95 5.56 15.33
CA PHE A 358 3.74 6.54 14.58
C PHE A 358 2.99 7.06 13.35
N SER A 359 2.34 6.16 12.59
CA SER A 359 1.52 6.52 11.44
C SER A 359 0.34 7.41 11.85
N PHE A 360 -0.28 7.14 13.00
CA PHE A 360 -1.36 7.98 13.53
C PHE A 360 -0.87 9.40 13.79
N VAL A 361 0.28 9.57 14.46
CA VAL A 361 0.84 10.89 14.76
C VAL A 361 1.14 11.66 13.47
N LEU A 362 1.83 11.02 12.53
CA LEU A 362 2.15 11.65 11.25
C LEU A 362 0.90 12.05 10.48
N ILE A 363 -0.07 11.15 10.34
CA ILE A 363 -1.25 11.42 9.50
C ILE A 363 -2.15 12.47 10.15
N SER A 364 -2.43 12.37 11.45
CA SER A 364 -3.34 13.28 12.17
C SER A 364 -2.80 14.70 12.30
N ILE A 365 -1.49 14.89 12.34
CA ILE A 365 -0.89 16.24 12.41
C ILE A 365 -0.51 16.74 11.03
N LEU A 366 0.22 15.97 10.22
CA LEU A 366 0.85 16.48 8.99
C LEU A 366 -0.14 16.64 7.82
N THR A 367 -1.13 15.77 7.72
CA THR A 367 -2.04 15.73 6.56
C THR A 367 -2.82 17.02 6.34
N PRO A 368 -3.47 17.62 7.36
CA PRO A 368 -4.17 18.90 7.20
C PRO A 368 -3.27 20.02 6.67
N PHE A 369 -2.04 20.15 7.17
CA PHE A 369 -1.14 21.22 6.74
C PHE A 369 -0.62 21.04 5.32
N ILE A 370 -0.25 19.81 4.93
CA ILE A 370 0.19 19.54 3.57
C ILE A 370 -0.97 19.71 2.59
N ALA A 371 -2.15 19.19 2.92
CA ALA A 371 -3.31 19.24 2.05
C ALA A 371 -3.78 20.69 1.85
N THR A 372 -3.90 21.47 2.93
CA THR A 372 -4.30 22.88 2.82
C THR A 372 -3.21 23.76 2.21
N GLY A 373 -1.94 23.55 2.57
CA GLY A 373 -0.85 24.38 2.07
C GLY A 373 -0.56 24.19 0.58
N LEU A 374 -0.67 22.96 0.06
CA LEU A 374 -0.42 22.69 -1.36
C LEU A 374 -1.62 22.94 -2.26
N PHE A 375 -2.84 22.65 -1.77
CA PHE A 375 -4.03 22.62 -2.60
C PHE A 375 -5.08 23.66 -2.23
N GLY A 376 -5.04 24.24 -1.02
CA GLY A 376 -6.04 25.20 -0.56
C GLY A 376 -6.30 26.31 -1.57
N ASN A 377 -5.25 26.98 -2.03
CA ASN A 377 -5.37 28.11 -2.97
C ASN A 377 -5.95 27.73 -4.33
N VAL A 378 -5.75 26.49 -4.78
CA VAL A 378 -6.29 26.02 -6.07
C VAL A 378 -7.75 25.63 -5.90
N ILE A 379 -8.10 25.04 -4.76
CA ILE A 379 -9.47 24.65 -4.44
C ILE A 379 -10.33 25.90 -4.21
N ALA A 380 -9.87 26.90 -3.45
CA ALA A 380 -10.66 28.08 -3.13
C ALA A 380 -11.14 28.85 -4.37
N LYS A 381 -10.31 28.93 -5.41
CA LYS A 381 -10.68 29.58 -6.69
C LYS A 381 -11.85 28.92 -7.40
N ASP A 382 -12.06 27.62 -7.21
CA ASP A 382 -13.19 26.88 -7.78
C ASP A 382 -14.50 27.08 -6.99
N PHE A 383 -14.44 27.71 -5.80
CA PHE A 383 -15.60 27.96 -4.93
C PHE A 383 -16.02 29.42 -4.83
N ASP A 384 -15.27 30.35 -5.44
CA ASP A 384 -15.66 31.76 -5.54
C ASP A 384 -16.79 31.89 -6.59
N GLY A 385 -18.04 32.09 -6.15
CA GLY A 385 -19.20 32.12 -7.05
C GLY A 385 -20.55 32.27 -6.34
N SER A 386 -21.63 32.32 -7.12
CA SER A 386 -23.00 32.62 -6.67
C SER A 386 -23.96 31.42 -6.57
N ASP A 387 -23.47 30.19 -6.69
CA ASP A 387 -24.32 28.98 -6.70
C ASP A 387 -24.72 28.54 -5.29
N ALA A 388 -26.01 28.28 -5.07
CA ALA A 388 -26.53 27.79 -3.78
C ALA A 388 -25.93 26.43 -3.33
N SER A 389 -25.50 25.58 -4.28
CA SER A 389 -24.77 24.33 -4.00
C SER A 389 -23.36 24.56 -3.44
N ALA A 390 -22.79 25.76 -3.61
CA ALA A 390 -21.46 26.10 -3.14
C ALA A 390 -21.39 26.23 -1.60
N ILE A 391 -22.51 26.58 -0.93
CA ILE A 391 -22.54 26.74 0.54
C ILE A 391 -22.22 25.41 1.23
N TYR A 392 -22.89 24.33 0.85
CA TYR A 392 -22.70 23.00 1.46
C TYR A 392 -21.33 22.40 1.15
N GLN A 393 -20.81 22.70 -0.04
CA GLN A 393 -19.49 22.26 -0.48
C GLN A 393 -18.37 23.04 0.22
N ALA A 394 -18.56 24.35 0.46
CA ALA A 394 -17.64 25.18 1.25
C ALA A 394 -17.62 24.74 2.73
N GLN A 395 -18.76 24.36 3.30
CA GLN A 395 -18.80 23.78 4.65
C GLN A 395 -18.14 22.39 4.71
N ALA A 396 -18.30 21.57 3.68
CA ALA A 396 -17.55 20.30 3.56
C ALA A 396 -16.04 20.53 3.45
N LEU A 397 -15.61 21.55 2.70
CA LEU A 397 -14.22 21.98 2.60
C LEU A 397 -13.66 22.39 3.96
N LYS A 398 -14.39 23.23 4.71
CA LYS A 398 -14.03 23.62 6.07
C LYS A 398 -13.90 22.40 6.99
N TYR A 399 -14.82 21.44 6.89
CA TYR A 399 -14.75 20.20 7.68
C TYR A 399 -13.53 19.33 7.34
N ILE A 400 -13.22 19.14 6.06
CA ILE A 400 -12.12 18.26 5.62
C ILE A 400 -10.74 18.86 5.91
N PHE A 401 -10.57 20.17 5.69
CA PHE A 401 -9.25 20.81 5.71
C PHE A 401 -8.92 21.56 7.01
N SER A 402 -9.92 22.03 7.76
CA SER A 402 -9.73 22.82 8.98
C SER A 402 -10.17 22.07 10.26
N ASN A 403 -11.17 21.17 10.19
CA ASN A 403 -11.66 20.52 11.40
C ASN A 403 -10.73 19.42 11.93
N GLN A 404 -10.33 19.56 13.20
CA GLN A 404 -9.44 18.64 13.91
C GLN A 404 -10.03 17.23 14.04
N GLU A 405 -11.35 17.13 14.20
CA GLU A 405 -12.05 15.85 14.35
C GLU A 405 -11.85 14.93 13.14
N PHE A 406 -11.92 15.49 11.93
CA PHE A 406 -11.76 14.72 10.70
C PHE A 406 -10.34 14.14 10.62
N SER A 407 -9.34 14.95 10.96
CA SER A 407 -7.94 14.52 10.96
C SER A 407 -7.67 13.36 11.92
N ILE A 408 -8.23 13.44 13.13
CA ILE A 408 -8.14 12.38 14.12
C ILE A 408 -8.83 11.10 13.62
N MET A 409 -10.04 11.20 13.08
CA MET A 409 -10.80 10.04 12.59
C MET A 409 -10.12 9.36 11.41
N PHE A 410 -9.56 10.13 10.49
CA PHE A 410 -8.81 9.61 9.36
C PHE A 410 -7.49 8.98 9.80
N GLY A 411 -6.75 9.61 10.72
CA GLY A 411 -5.57 9.02 11.34
C GLY A 411 -5.88 7.69 12.03
N LEU A 412 -6.97 7.61 12.80
CA LEU A 412 -7.39 6.37 13.46
C LEU A 412 -7.70 5.28 12.43
N SER A 413 -8.37 5.64 11.32
CA SER A 413 -8.69 4.69 10.25
C SER A 413 -7.42 4.10 9.64
N THR A 414 -6.43 4.94 9.34
CA THR A 414 -5.17 4.49 8.75
C THR A 414 -4.34 3.63 9.71
N SER A 415 -4.31 3.98 11.00
CA SER A 415 -3.68 3.17 12.05
C SER A 415 -4.35 1.80 12.17
N ALA A 416 -5.68 1.73 12.19
CA ALA A 416 -6.41 0.47 12.22
C ALA A 416 -6.10 -0.42 10.99
N ILE A 417 -5.92 0.18 9.81
CA ILE A 417 -5.54 -0.54 8.57
C ILE A 417 -4.18 -1.19 8.71
N ILE A 418 -3.21 -0.48 9.28
CA ILE A 418 -1.85 -0.97 9.51
C ILE A 418 -1.87 -2.19 10.43
N ILE A 419 -2.64 -2.15 11.52
CA ILE A 419 -2.72 -3.25 12.48
C ILE A 419 -3.41 -4.48 11.87
N VAL A 420 -4.54 -4.30 11.18
CA VAL A 420 -5.22 -5.39 10.46
C VAL A 420 -4.28 -6.04 9.44
N GLN A 421 -3.53 -5.22 8.70
CA GLN A 421 -2.57 -5.73 7.72
C GLN A 421 -1.42 -6.50 8.37
N GLY A 422 -0.92 -6.07 9.54
CA GLY A 422 0.11 -6.78 10.29
C GLY A 422 -0.32 -8.20 10.68
N GLN A 423 -1.54 -8.36 11.18
CA GLN A 423 -2.07 -9.70 11.49
C GLN A 423 -2.31 -10.52 10.22
N TYR A 424 -2.82 -9.89 9.17
CA TYR A 424 -3.07 -10.57 7.91
C TYR A 424 -1.78 -11.12 7.29
N VAL A 425 -0.66 -10.37 7.33
CA VAL A 425 0.66 -10.82 6.85
C VAL A 425 1.08 -12.15 7.48
N LEU A 426 0.81 -12.35 8.78
CA LEU A 426 1.10 -13.63 9.46
C LEU A 426 0.23 -14.78 8.95
N VAL A 427 -1.06 -14.52 8.71
CA VAL A 427 -2.00 -15.50 8.14
C VAL A 427 -1.59 -15.89 6.73
N GLN A 428 -1.15 -14.92 5.92
CA GLN A 428 -0.63 -15.17 4.57
C GLN A 428 0.66 -15.98 4.60
N ALA A 429 1.60 -15.62 5.48
CA ALA A 429 2.86 -16.35 5.65
C ALA A 429 2.64 -17.82 6.01
N LYS A 430 1.59 -18.12 6.77
CA LYS A 430 1.22 -19.50 7.12
C LYS A 430 0.47 -20.24 6.00
N GLY A 431 -0.12 -19.54 5.04
CA GLY A 431 -0.90 -20.14 3.95
C GLY A 431 -2.24 -20.77 4.39
N ILE A 432 -2.78 -20.39 5.55
CA ILE A 432 -4.09 -20.88 6.06
C ILE A 432 -5.22 -19.87 5.77
N GLU A 433 -5.04 -19.03 4.75
CA GLU A 433 -6.01 -17.99 4.39
C GLU A 433 -7.43 -18.55 4.19
N LYS A 434 -7.58 -19.78 3.70
CA LYS A 434 -8.88 -20.46 3.51
C LYS A 434 -9.79 -20.40 4.75
N ARG A 435 -9.24 -20.49 5.96
CA ARG A 435 -10.05 -20.49 7.20
C ARG A 435 -10.50 -19.10 7.59
N THR A 436 -9.71 -18.06 7.28
CA THR A 436 -10.01 -16.67 7.63
C THR A 436 -10.88 -15.97 6.58
N THR A 437 -10.75 -16.35 5.31
CA THR A 437 -11.46 -15.78 4.16
C THR A 437 -12.96 -15.59 4.39
N LYS A 438 -13.66 -16.64 4.83
CA LYS A 438 -15.13 -16.62 4.93
C LYS A 438 -15.62 -15.54 5.87
N TRP A 439 -15.00 -15.44 7.04
CA TRP A 439 -15.38 -14.52 8.09
C TRP A 439 -14.97 -13.08 7.76
N LEU A 440 -13.77 -12.88 7.20
CA LEU A 440 -13.36 -11.55 6.73
C LEU A 440 -14.28 -11.01 5.65
N ASN A 441 -14.67 -11.84 4.68
CA ASN A 441 -15.60 -11.42 3.64
C ASN A 441 -16.98 -11.09 4.21
N LEU A 442 -17.45 -11.85 5.19
CA LEU A 442 -18.72 -11.58 5.85
C LEU A 442 -18.66 -10.21 6.56
N ILE A 443 -17.59 -9.94 7.32
CA ILE A 443 -17.37 -8.65 7.99
C ILE A 443 -17.37 -7.51 6.97
N SER A 444 -16.69 -7.67 5.84
CA SER A 444 -16.61 -6.63 4.80
C SER A 444 -17.92 -6.39 4.06
N ILE A 445 -18.70 -7.45 3.80
CA ILE A 445 -20.04 -7.32 3.21
C ILE A 445 -20.96 -6.57 4.18
N TRP A 446 -20.94 -6.93 5.46
CA TRP A 446 -21.70 -6.22 6.48
C TRP A 446 -21.26 -4.75 6.61
N PHE A 447 -19.97 -4.48 6.54
CA PHE A 447 -19.46 -3.11 6.51
C PHE A 447 -20.06 -2.31 5.34
N VAL A 448 -20.01 -2.82 4.10
CA VAL A 448 -20.56 -2.12 2.92
C VAL A 448 -22.08 -1.90 3.05
N ILE A 449 -22.81 -2.93 3.46
CA ILE A 449 -24.28 -2.86 3.62
C ILE A 449 -24.65 -1.84 4.70
N THR A 450 -24.04 -1.94 5.89
CA THR A 450 -24.32 -1.01 6.99
C THR A 450 -23.90 0.41 6.66
N ALA A 451 -22.73 0.63 6.06
CA ALA A 451 -22.30 1.95 5.63
C ALA A 451 -23.24 2.54 4.55
N GLY A 452 -23.60 1.75 3.53
CA GLY A 452 -24.54 2.18 2.49
C GLY A 452 -25.91 2.54 3.05
N ILE A 453 -26.53 1.65 3.83
CA ILE A 453 -27.86 1.89 4.40
C ILE A 453 -27.86 3.09 5.35
N THR A 454 -26.90 3.18 6.27
CA THR A 454 -26.85 4.29 7.23
C THR A 454 -26.63 5.63 6.55
N LEU A 455 -25.78 5.70 5.53
CA LEU A 455 -25.55 6.93 4.78
C LEU A 455 -26.76 7.31 3.93
N ILE A 456 -27.43 6.36 3.28
CA ILE A 456 -28.68 6.62 2.55
C ILE A 456 -29.78 7.09 3.49
N CYS A 457 -29.94 6.45 4.65
CA CYS A 457 -30.91 6.90 5.66
C CYS A 457 -30.58 8.33 6.13
N LEU A 458 -29.31 8.63 6.43
CA LEU A 458 -28.89 9.97 6.81
C LEU A 458 -29.14 10.99 5.71
N TYR A 459 -28.96 10.63 4.44
CA TYR A 459 -29.29 11.48 3.31
C TYR A 459 -30.77 11.89 3.35
N TYR A 460 -31.69 10.92 3.42
CA TYR A 460 -33.12 11.21 3.47
C TYR A 460 -33.54 11.95 4.75
N PHE A 461 -33.05 11.54 5.93
CA PHE A 461 -33.42 12.19 7.20
C PHE A 461 -32.92 13.63 7.32
N VAL A 462 -31.73 13.95 6.81
CA VAL A 462 -31.16 15.29 6.91
C VAL A 462 -31.68 16.21 5.80
N TYR A 463 -32.00 15.65 4.63
CA TYR A 463 -32.67 16.39 3.56
C TYR A 463 -34.09 16.83 3.97
N ASP A 464 -34.84 15.94 4.63
CA ASP A 464 -36.21 16.22 5.09
C ASP A 464 -36.26 17.16 6.31
N SER A 465 -35.18 17.23 7.11
CA SER A 465 -35.11 18.09 8.31
C SER A 465 -34.79 19.56 8.03
N GLY A 466 -34.75 19.99 6.75
CA GLY A 466 -34.54 21.39 6.33
C GLY A 466 -33.21 22.03 6.75
N SER A 467 -32.27 21.24 7.28
CA SER A 467 -30.97 21.69 7.81
C SER A 467 -29.87 21.40 6.79
N TYR A 468 -30.02 22.04 5.64
CA TYR A 468 -29.18 21.79 4.47
C TYR A 468 -27.71 22.13 4.69
N GLU A 469 -27.35 22.99 5.64
CA GLU A 469 -25.98 23.47 5.79
C GLU A 469 -24.96 22.35 6.13
N ASN A 470 -25.31 21.39 6.98
CA ASN A 470 -24.32 20.48 7.62
C ASN A 470 -24.42 18.99 7.25
N TRP A 471 -25.15 18.62 6.20
CA TRP A 471 -25.39 17.19 5.91
C TRP A 471 -24.14 16.43 5.45
N ILE A 472 -23.33 17.00 4.54
CA ILE A 472 -22.11 16.35 4.01
C ILE A 472 -21.07 16.10 5.12
N PRO A 473 -20.71 17.08 5.97
CA PRO A 473 -19.80 16.85 7.10
C PRO A 473 -20.28 15.74 8.05
N ARG A 474 -21.58 15.69 8.38
CA ARG A 474 -22.15 14.66 9.25
C ARG A 474 -22.01 13.27 8.64
N MET A 475 -22.32 13.12 7.35
CA MET A 475 -22.18 11.84 6.66
C MET A 475 -20.74 11.34 6.63
N ILE A 476 -19.78 12.22 6.35
CA ILE A 476 -18.35 11.86 6.41
C ILE A 476 -18.01 11.37 7.82
N ARG A 477 -18.43 12.07 8.87
CA ARG A 477 -18.19 11.66 10.27
C ARG A 477 -18.73 10.26 10.55
N TYR A 478 -20.01 10.00 10.23
CA TYR A 478 -20.63 8.69 10.47
C TYR A 478 -19.97 7.57 9.67
N TYR A 479 -19.59 7.84 8.41
CA TYR A 479 -18.86 6.89 7.59
C TYR A 479 -17.57 6.41 8.26
N TYR A 480 -16.74 7.33 8.77
CA TYR A 480 -15.50 6.97 9.45
C TYR A 480 -15.72 6.27 10.79
N VAL A 481 -16.77 6.63 11.54
CA VAL A 481 -17.14 5.90 12.77
C VAL A 481 -17.45 4.44 12.45
N ILE A 482 -18.33 4.19 11.47
CA ILE A 482 -18.71 2.83 11.06
C ILE A 482 -17.49 2.06 10.57
N LYS A 483 -16.65 2.69 9.74
CA LYS A 483 -15.40 2.09 9.28
C LYS A 483 -14.51 1.66 10.44
N LEU A 484 -14.31 2.51 11.45
CA LEU A 484 -13.49 2.20 12.62
C LEU A 484 -14.04 1.00 13.41
N ILE A 485 -15.35 0.92 13.60
CA ILE A 485 -16.00 -0.20 14.29
C ILE A 485 -15.73 -1.51 13.55
N PHE A 486 -16.00 -1.56 12.24
CA PHE A 486 -15.78 -2.77 11.45
C PHE A 486 -14.29 -3.14 11.31
N MET A 487 -13.40 -2.15 11.26
CA MET A 487 -11.96 -2.35 11.30
C MET A 487 -11.51 -2.99 12.62
N MET A 488 -12.05 -2.55 13.76
CA MET A 488 -11.77 -3.16 15.06
C MET A 488 -12.31 -4.59 15.15
N VAL A 489 -13.53 -4.84 14.67
CA VAL A 489 -14.10 -6.21 14.61
C VAL A 489 -13.21 -7.13 13.75
N GLY A 490 -12.78 -6.65 12.58
CA GLY A 490 -11.86 -7.38 11.70
C GLY A 490 -10.51 -7.65 12.35
N TYR A 491 -9.99 -6.68 13.12
CA TYR A 491 -8.76 -6.83 13.88
C TYR A 491 -8.87 -7.90 14.97
N PHE A 492 -9.87 -7.82 15.85
CA PHE A 492 -10.05 -8.78 16.95
C PHE A 492 -10.27 -10.20 16.42
N TYR A 493 -10.99 -10.35 15.30
CA TYR A 493 -11.14 -11.62 14.62
C TYR A 493 -9.79 -12.21 14.19
N LEU A 494 -8.98 -11.42 13.47
CA LEU A 494 -7.65 -11.84 13.01
C LEU A 494 -6.71 -12.15 14.18
N TRP A 495 -6.73 -11.33 15.22
CA TRP A 495 -5.94 -11.51 16.42
C TRP A 495 -6.29 -12.79 17.18
N SER A 496 -7.59 -13.07 17.36
CA SER A 496 -8.05 -14.34 17.96
C SER A 496 -7.66 -15.55 17.10
N PHE A 497 -7.67 -15.40 15.77
CA PHE A 497 -7.24 -16.45 14.86
C PHE A 497 -5.72 -16.70 14.93
N THR A 498 -4.90 -15.64 14.97
CA THR A 498 -3.43 -15.78 15.08
C THR A 498 -3.06 -16.42 16.41
N TRP A 499 -3.71 -16.02 17.50
CA TRP A 499 -3.56 -16.60 18.83
C TRP A 499 -3.75 -18.12 18.87
N THR A 500 -4.81 -18.60 18.21
CA THR A 500 -5.24 -20.01 18.31
C THR A 500 -4.52 -20.89 17.30
N HIS A 501 -4.27 -20.38 16.10
CA HIS A 501 -3.83 -21.20 14.99
C HIS A 501 -2.40 -20.90 14.55
N VAL A 502 -1.85 -19.71 14.74
CA VAL A 502 -0.54 -19.33 14.16
C VAL A 502 0.61 -19.48 15.16
N THR A 503 0.36 -19.29 16.46
CA THR A 503 1.41 -19.32 17.49
C THR A 503 1.49 -20.63 18.28
N TYR A 504 2.67 -20.92 18.85
CA TYR A 504 2.88 -21.95 19.87
C TYR A 504 2.80 -21.35 21.27
N ASN A 505 2.18 -22.07 22.21
CA ASN A 505 2.15 -21.76 23.65
C ASN A 505 1.70 -20.31 23.94
N SER A 506 0.53 -19.95 23.41
CA SER A 506 -0.03 -18.60 23.51
C SER A 506 -0.33 -18.23 24.96
N SER A 507 0.13 -17.06 25.41
CA SER A 507 -0.05 -16.59 26.78
C SER A 507 -0.48 -15.13 26.83
N ILE A 508 -1.30 -14.75 27.82
CA ILE A 508 -1.76 -13.36 27.99
C ILE A 508 -0.61 -12.41 28.38
N LYS A 509 0.52 -12.98 28.80
CA LYS A 509 1.72 -12.23 29.15
C LYS A 509 2.19 -11.43 27.92
N ASN A 510 2.27 -10.12 28.10
CA ASN A 510 2.69 -9.09 27.14
C ASN A 510 1.63 -8.52 26.19
N VAL A 511 0.39 -9.03 26.20
CA VAL A 511 -0.70 -8.50 25.36
C VAL A 511 -1.11 -7.09 25.81
N ILE A 512 -1.40 -6.93 27.10
CA ILE A 512 -1.82 -5.65 27.68
C ILE A 512 -0.74 -4.58 27.52
N PRO A 513 0.55 -4.85 27.88
CA PRO A 513 1.64 -3.92 27.59
C PRO A 513 1.66 -3.49 26.13
N ASN A 514 1.62 -4.45 25.18
CA ASN A 514 1.62 -4.15 23.74
C ASN A 514 0.43 -3.26 23.34
N PHE A 515 -0.77 -3.46 23.88
CA PHE A 515 -1.92 -2.61 23.57
C PHE A 515 -1.77 -1.18 24.11
N ILE A 516 -1.17 -1.01 25.29
CA ILE A 516 -0.85 0.32 25.85
C ILE A 516 0.09 1.09 24.92
N PHE A 517 1.04 0.40 24.26
CA PHE A 517 1.94 1.03 23.28
C PHE A 517 1.22 1.63 22.07
N LEU A 518 0.05 1.12 21.70
CA LEU A 518 -0.77 1.71 20.66
C LEU A 518 -1.59 2.90 21.19
N LEU A 519 -2.16 2.75 22.39
CA LEU A 519 -3.11 3.69 22.95
C LEU A 519 -2.45 5.01 23.39
N VAL A 520 -1.25 4.94 23.98
CA VAL A 520 -0.54 6.12 24.50
C VAL A 520 -0.20 7.14 23.38
N PRO A 521 0.41 6.76 22.25
CA PRO A 521 0.65 7.69 21.13
C PRO A 521 -0.65 8.32 20.62
N VAL A 522 -1.74 7.54 20.55
CA VAL A 522 -3.02 8.02 20.05
C VAL A 522 -3.61 9.07 20.99
N VAL A 523 -3.70 8.76 22.29
CA VAL A 523 -4.26 9.69 23.29
C VAL A 523 -3.40 10.95 23.43
N ALA A 524 -2.07 10.80 23.50
CA ALA A 524 -1.16 11.94 23.60
C ALA A 524 -1.32 12.89 22.40
N THR A 525 -1.44 12.34 21.19
CA THR A 525 -1.61 13.13 19.97
C THR A 525 -2.99 13.79 19.90
N VAL A 526 -4.06 13.10 20.32
CA VAL A 526 -5.41 13.70 20.37
C VAL A 526 -5.44 14.87 21.36
N LEU A 527 -4.84 14.71 22.54
CA LEU A 527 -4.70 15.78 23.52
C LEU A 527 -3.87 16.94 22.96
N PHE A 528 -2.77 16.63 22.27
CA PHE A 528 -1.93 17.65 21.64
C PHE A 528 -2.67 18.42 20.54
N ILE A 529 -3.47 17.75 19.70
CA ILE A 529 -4.26 18.41 18.65
C ILE A 529 -5.30 19.36 19.26
N ASN A 530 -6.07 18.87 20.25
CA ASN A 530 -7.15 19.65 20.83
C ASN A 530 -6.65 20.83 21.68
N PHE A 531 -5.62 20.61 22.52
CA PHE A 531 -5.16 21.61 23.50
C PHE A 531 -3.88 22.36 23.12
N GLY A 532 -3.01 21.74 22.33
CA GLY A 532 -1.70 22.28 21.96
C GLY A 532 -1.72 22.96 20.59
N LEU A 533 -2.10 22.24 19.55
CA LEU A 533 -2.04 22.69 18.16
C LEU A 533 -2.94 23.90 17.89
N SER A 534 -4.09 23.97 18.56
CA SER A 534 -5.02 25.10 18.53
C SER A 534 -4.40 26.44 18.99
N LYS A 535 -3.29 26.40 19.73
CA LYS A 535 -2.54 27.59 20.16
C LYS A 535 -1.38 27.98 19.24
N PHE A 536 -0.90 27.08 18.38
CA PHE A 536 0.35 27.29 17.62
C PHE A 536 0.15 27.48 16.11
N VAL A 537 -0.86 26.85 15.48
CA VAL A 537 -1.14 27.03 14.04
C VAL A 537 -2.62 26.75 13.78
N LEU A 538 -3.41 27.79 13.51
CA LEU A 538 -4.80 27.64 13.07
C LEU A 538 -4.83 27.73 11.54
N ILE A 539 -5.16 26.62 10.87
CA ILE A 539 -5.69 26.71 9.51
C ILE A 539 -7.12 27.25 9.65
N LYS A 540 -7.30 28.57 9.57
CA LYS A 540 -8.62 29.17 9.50
C LYS A 540 -9.06 29.22 8.05
N ILE A 541 -10.17 28.55 7.78
CA ILE A 541 -10.94 28.74 6.56
C ILE A 541 -12.19 29.48 7.01
N ASP A 542 -12.17 30.80 6.82
CA ASP A 542 -13.34 31.63 7.06
C ASP A 542 -14.18 31.61 5.78
N VAL A 543 -15.42 31.15 5.95
CA VAL A 543 -16.43 31.13 4.90
C VAL A 543 -17.37 32.27 5.25
N ASP A 544 -17.10 33.45 4.70
CA ASP A 544 -17.98 34.59 4.87
C ASP A 544 -19.15 34.46 3.90
N VAL A 545 -20.35 34.24 4.45
CA VAL A 545 -21.59 34.22 3.69
C VAL A 545 -22.18 35.63 3.75
N VAL A 546 -21.89 36.47 2.74
CA VAL A 546 -22.52 37.79 2.65
C VAL A 546 -23.97 37.58 2.16
N HIS A 547 -24.94 37.78 3.07
CA HIS A 547 -26.38 37.61 2.79
C HIS A 547 -26.98 38.59 1.77
N VAL A 548 -26.18 39.50 1.20
CA VAL A 548 -26.61 40.40 0.13
C VAL A 548 -25.82 40.03 -1.12
N ASN A 549 -26.49 39.37 -2.07
CA ASN A 549 -26.02 38.87 -3.38
C ASN A 549 -25.32 37.49 -3.45
N SER A 550 -25.33 36.69 -2.38
CA SER A 550 -24.88 35.27 -2.40
C SER A 550 -23.50 35.04 -3.02
N ILE A 551 -22.54 35.94 -2.80
CA ILE A 551 -21.14 35.74 -3.20
C ILE A 551 -20.40 35.13 -2.00
N ILE A 552 -19.86 33.93 -2.18
CA ILE A 552 -19.00 33.28 -1.19
C ILE A 552 -17.56 33.63 -1.54
N THR A 553 -16.81 34.19 -0.59
CA THR A 553 -15.37 34.36 -0.72
C THR A 553 -14.67 33.46 0.29
N VAL A 554 -13.90 32.48 -0.20
CA VAL A 554 -13.14 31.58 0.66
C VAL A 554 -11.75 32.19 0.88
N VAL A 555 -11.56 32.88 2.01
CA VAL A 555 -10.24 33.42 2.38
C VAL A 555 -9.44 32.34 3.10
N LEU A 556 -8.33 31.93 2.48
CA LEU A 556 -7.35 31.04 3.08
C LEU A 556 -6.17 31.85 3.60
N GLU A 557 -5.81 31.67 4.87
CA GLU A 557 -4.49 32.09 5.33
C GLU A 557 -3.42 31.24 4.62
N PRO A 558 -2.46 31.85 3.89
CA PRO A 558 -1.46 31.09 3.17
C PRO A 558 -0.54 30.36 4.16
N VAL A 559 -0.53 29.03 4.08
CA VAL A 559 0.42 28.18 4.82
C VAL A 559 1.82 28.47 4.26
N THR A 560 2.63 29.22 5.00
CA THR A 560 4.01 29.53 4.60
C THR A 560 4.90 28.30 4.74
N ILE A 561 5.99 28.24 3.95
CA ILE A 561 7.00 27.16 4.04
C ILE A 561 7.53 27.04 5.48
N ALA A 562 7.65 28.17 6.20
CA ALA A 562 8.05 28.19 7.61
C ALA A 562 7.05 27.46 8.53
N THR A 563 5.74 27.62 8.32
CA THR A 563 4.72 26.86 9.06
C THR A 563 4.75 25.36 8.74
N LEU A 564 5.11 24.99 7.51
CA LEU A 564 5.22 23.59 7.12
C LEU A 564 6.46 22.92 7.74
N ILE A 565 7.58 23.65 7.81
CA ILE A 565 8.81 23.21 8.51
C ILE A 565 8.57 23.12 10.02
N SER A 566 7.87 24.08 10.63
CA SER A 566 7.58 24.04 12.06
C SER A 566 6.66 22.86 12.42
N VAL A 567 5.66 22.57 11.60
CA VAL A 567 4.80 21.39 11.75
C VAL A 567 5.58 20.08 11.57
N LEU A 568 6.50 20.01 10.59
CA LEU A 568 7.39 18.86 10.42
C LEU A 568 8.33 18.68 11.64
N ALA A 569 8.83 19.78 12.20
CA ALA A 569 9.65 19.74 13.41
C ALA A 569 8.81 19.32 14.63
N ILE A 570 7.60 19.85 14.82
CA ILE A 570 6.68 19.48 15.90
C ILE A 570 6.26 18.02 15.78
N THR A 571 5.94 17.54 14.58
CA THR A 571 5.63 16.12 14.34
C THR A 571 6.82 15.23 14.62
N ALA A 572 8.04 15.61 14.21
CA ALA A 572 9.24 14.88 14.57
C ALA A 572 9.46 14.85 16.09
N ILE A 573 9.33 15.99 16.77
CA ILE A 573 9.51 16.13 18.23
C ILE A 573 8.42 15.40 19.02
N THR A 574 7.19 15.31 18.53
CA THR A 574 6.11 14.56 19.19
C THR A 574 6.19 13.05 18.91
N SER A 575 6.60 12.66 17.70
CA SER A 575 6.59 11.25 17.26
C SER A 575 7.83 10.45 17.67
N LEU A 576 9.04 11.04 17.63
CA LEU A 576 10.30 10.35 17.96
C LEU A 576 10.40 9.95 19.45
N PRO A 577 10.14 10.85 20.42
CA PRO A 577 10.17 10.50 21.84
C PRO A 577 9.11 9.48 22.20
N VAL A 578 7.91 9.59 21.65
CA VAL A 578 6.83 8.61 21.88
C VAL A 578 7.21 7.23 21.33
N CYS A 579 7.92 7.13 20.21
CA CYS A 579 8.36 5.84 19.66
C CYS A 579 9.61 5.25 20.32
N ILE A 580 10.48 6.06 20.93
CA ILE A 580 11.75 5.62 21.54
C ILE A 580 11.65 5.47 23.07
N ILE A 581 10.96 6.39 23.75
CA ILE A 581 10.85 6.43 25.21
C ILE A 581 9.86 5.37 25.72
N LEU A 582 8.73 5.16 25.04
CA LEU A 582 7.77 4.13 25.47
C LEU A 582 8.40 2.72 25.54
N PRO A 583 9.20 2.27 24.53
CA PRO A 583 9.85 0.97 24.61
C PRO A 583 10.82 0.86 25.76
N LEU A 584 11.45 1.98 26.15
CA LEU A 584 12.39 2.02 27.27
C LEU A 584 11.68 1.83 28.62
N ILE A 585 10.50 2.42 28.81
CA ILE A 585 9.75 2.40 30.08
C ILE A 585 9.12 1.01 30.33
N PHE A 586 8.44 0.44 29.33
CA PHE A 586 7.66 -0.79 29.54
C PHE A 586 8.41 -2.07 29.15
N ARG A 587 9.46 -2.00 28.31
CA ARG A 587 10.30 -3.14 27.90
C ARG A 587 11.76 -2.72 27.72
N PRO A 588 12.48 -2.41 28.81
CA PRO A 588 13.83 -1.82 28.75
C PRO A 588 14.81 -2.64 27.91
N ASN A 589 14.77 -3.98 27.96
CA ASN A 589 15.66 -4.83 27.14
C ASN A 589 15.44 -4.70 25.63
N ILE A 590 14.22 -4.36 25.18
CA ILE A 590 13.93 -4.13 23.76
C ILE A 590 14.22 -2.68 23.39
N GLY A 591 13.83 -1.72 24.26
CA GLY A 591 14.13 -0.29 24.08
C GLY A 591 15.64 0.01 24.01
N LEU A 592 16.43 -0.57 24.92
CA LEU A 592 17.89 -0.48 24.90
C LEU A 592 18.48 -1.08 23.62
N ASN A 593 17.93 -2.20 23.14
CA ASN A 593 18.42 -2.84 21.92
C ASN A 593 18.09 -2.01 20.66
N ILE A 594 16.97 -1.26 20.66
CA ILE A 594 16.65 -0.30 19.60
C ILE A 594 17.65 0.86 19.60
N ILE A 595 17.95 1.43 20.77
CA ILE A 595 18.89 2.55 20.92
C ILE A 595 20.32 2.12 20.55
N VAL A 596 20.79 0.97 21.05
CA VAL A 596 22.15 0.45 20.79
C VAL A 596 22.36 0.09 19.31
N ASN A 597 21.30 -0.26 18.58
CA ASN A 597 21.37 -0.56 17.15
C ASN A 597 21.17 0.65 16.23
N LEU A 598 20.92 1.87 16.77
CA LEU A 598 20.94 3.08 15.95
C LEU A 598 22.35 3.26 15.34
N PRO A 599 22.48 3.67 14.06
CA PRO A 599 23.77 3.66 13.35
C PRO A 599 24.89 4.39 14.11
N ILE A 600 24.55 5.55 14.67
CA ILE A 600 25.47 6.43 15.41
C ILE A 600 25.84 5.81 16.76
N VAL A 601 24.85 5.33 17.52
CA VAL A 601 25.06 4.72 18.84
C VAL A 601 25.83 3.41 18.71
N LYS A 602 25.53 2.60 17.69
CA LYS A 602 26.24 1.36 17.39
C LYS A 602 27.71 1.61 17.09
N GLN A 603 28.02 2.65 16.30
CA GLN A 603 29.41 3.05 16.04
C GLN A 603 30.11 3.50 17.33
N ILE A 604 29.43 4.26 18.19
CA ILE A 604 29.99 4.72 19.48
C ILE A 604 30.22 3.54 20.44
N VAL A 605 29.25 2.64 20.57
CA VAL A 605 29.35 1.44 21.42
C VAL A 605 30.43 0.50 20.91
N GLN A 606 30.52 0.26 19.60
CA GLN A 606 31.59 -0.53 19.01
C GLN A 606 32.96 0.09 19.25
N ARG A 607 33.09 1.42 19.06
CA ARG A 607 34.34 2.17 19.30
C ARG A 607 34.76 2.16 20.76
N ASN A 608 33.80 2.23 21.70
CA ASN A 608 34.09 2.13 23.13
C ASN A 608 34.43 0.69 23.53
N SER A 609 33.76 -0.31 22.95
CA SER A 609 34.09 -1.72 23.20
C SER A 609 35.47 -2.09 22.65
N SER A 610 35.87 -1.54 21.51
CA SER A 610 37.22 -1.75 20.96
C SER A 610 38.28 -1.03 21.79
N LYS A 611 38.02 0.20 22.22
CA LYS A 611 38.89 0.92 23.18
C LYS A 611 39.04 0.19 24.51
N LEU A 612 37.95 -0.37 25.05
CA LEU A 612 37.98 -1.16 26.28
C LEU A 612 38.71 -2.50 26.10
N LYS A 613 38.61 -3.14 24.93
CA LYS A 613 39.43 -4.32 24.59
C LYS A 613 40.91 -3.94 24.53
N ILE A 614 41.25 -2.87 23.82
CA ILE A 614 42.62 -2.35 23.71
C ILE A 614 43.18 -1.97 25.09
N ALA A 615 42.40 -1.28 25.93
CA ALA A 615 42.79 -0.93 27.30
C ALA A 615 43.03 -2.18 28.16
N ARG A 616 42.19 -3.22 28.04
CA ARG A 616 42.40 -4.51 28.72
C ARG A 616 43.64 -5.26 28.23
N PHE A 617 44.01 -5.12 26.96
CA PHE A 617 45.24 -5.71 26.42
C PHE A 617 46.48 -4.96 26.90
N ILE A 618 46.41 -3.63 27.00
CA ILE A 618 47.47 -2.79 27.57
C ILE A 618 47.64 -3.07 29.07
N ASP A 619 46.55 -3.17 29.83
CA ASP A 619 46.56 -3.51 31.26
C ASP A 619 47.09 -4.94 31.53
N ALA A 620 46.97 -5.84 30.55
CA ALA A 620 47.52 -7.19 30.58
C ALA A 620 48.98 -7.28 30.10
N GLY A 621 49.62 -6.15 29.77
CA GLY A 621 51.01 -6.08 29.31
C GLY A 621 51.26 -6.59 27.89
N ILE A 622 50.22 -6.69 27.06
CA ILE A 622 50.31 -7.17 25.67
C ILE A 622 50.45 -5.97 24.73
N ASN A 623 51.53 -5.94 23.95
CA ASN A 623 51.84 -4.84 23.05
C ASN A 623 50.98 -4.91 21.78
N VAL A 624 50.08 -3.95 21.59
CA VAL A 624 48.95 -4.02 20.64
C VAL A 624 49.37 -3.87 19.16
N GLU A 625 50.58 -3.38 18.90
CA GLU A 625 51.08 -3.18 17.53
C GLU A 625 51.66 -4.45 16.89
N GLU A 626 52.23 -5.38 17.67
CA GLU A 626 52.83 -6.62 17.15
C GLU A 626 51.77 -7.67 16.77
N GLU A 627 50.61 -7.68 17.42
CA GLU A 627 49.57 -8.70 17.18
C GLU A 627 48.64 -8.39 16.00
N SER A 628 48.62 -7.16 15.46
CA SER A 628 47.79 -6.89 14.26
C SER A 628 48.26 -7.71 13.05
N ASN A 629 49.58 -7.90 12.93
CA ASN A 629 50.20 -8.73 11.91
C ASN A 629 50.13 -10.23 12.25
N GLN A 630 50.31 -10.61 13.52
CA GLN A 630 50.22 -12.02 13.93
C GLN A 630 48.79 -12.57 13.92
N SER A 631 47.75 -11.75 14.17
CA SER A 631 46.36 -12.23 14.13
C SER A 631 45.89 -12.59 12.72
N GLU A 632 46.38 -11.91 11.68
CA GLU A 632 46.12 -12.30 10.29
C GLU A 632 46.83 -13.61 9.92
N GLU A 633 48.06 -13.81 10.42
CA GLU A 633 48.83 -15.04 10.24
C GLU A 633 48.23 -16.24 10.99
N ILE A 634 47.74 -16.04 12.21
CA ILE A 634 47.04 -17.06 13.01
C ILE A 634 45.68 -17.40 12.42
N ILE A 635 44.95 -16.42 11.87
CA ILE A 635 43.68 -16.68 11.18
C ILE A 635 43.95 -17.49 9.90
N LYS A 636 45.01 -17.17 9.15
CA LYS A 636 45.39 -17.89 7.93
C LYS A 636 45.84 -19.31 8.22
N SER A 637 46.64 -19.53 9.26
CA SER A 637 47.09 -20.88 9.69
C SER A 637 45.96 -21.71 10.29
N LEU A 638 44.98 -21.08 10.96
CA LEU A 638 43.75 -21.76 11.39
C LEU A 638 42.87 -22.16 10.22
N TYR A 639 42.78 -21.34 9.15
CA TYR A 639 42.06 -21.74 7.93
C TYR A 639 42.78 -22.89 7.20
N GLU A 640 44.11 -22.88 7.13
CA GLU A 640 44.91 -23.97 6.56
C GLU A 640 44.82 -25.26 7.41
N GLN A 641 44.85 -25.17 8.75
CA GLN A 641 44.67 -26.33 9.63
C GLN A 641 43.24 -26.90 9.60
N ILE A 642 42.23 -26.06 9.35
CA ILE A 642 40.84 -26.52 9.15
C ILE A 642 40.67 -27.20 7.78
N GLU A 643 41.46 -26.83 6.77
CA GLU A 643 41.52 -27.54 5.48
C GLU A 643 42.28 -28.86 5.57
N GLU A 644 43.36 -28.95 6.35
CA GLU A 644 44.14 -30.20 6.52
C GLU A 644 43.50 -31.21 7.49
N SER A 645 42.68 -30.78 8.46
CA SER A 645 42.05 -31.67 9.46
C SER A 645 40.75 -32.34 9.00
N ASN A 646 40.24 -32.02 7.80
CA ASN A 646 39.09 -32.69 7.21
C ASN A 646 39.52 -33.93 6.40
N GLU A 647 40.06 -34.93 7.08
CA GLU A 647 40.01 -36.30 6.56
C GLU A 647 38.57 -36.84 6.64
N PHE A 648 38.12 -37.38 5.52
CA PHE A 648 36.77 -37.88 5.24
C PHE A 648 36.16 -38.72 6.38
N ILE A 649 35.02 -38.26 6.92
CA ILE A 649 34.05 -39.12 7.58
C ILE A 649 32.77 -39.15 6.74
N ASP A 650 32.57 -40.27 6.07
CA ASP A 650 31.47 -40.59 5.18
C ASP A 650 30.14 -40.68 5.97
N ASN A 651 29.40 -39.57 6.02
CA ASN A 651 28.16 -39.43 6.78
C ASN A 651 26.90 -39.45 5.88
N GLU A 652 26.92 -40.18 4.76
CA GLU A 652 25.71 -40.46 3.97
C GLU A 652 24.68 -41.31 4.74
N SER A 653 25.11 -42.12 5.72
CA SER A 653 24.22 -43.03 6.46
C SER A 653 23.37 -42.39 7.56
N TYR A 654 23.70 -41.17 8.00
CA TYR A 654 23.00 -40.48 9.11
C TYR A 654 21.76 -39.70 8.64
N TYR A 655 21.77 -39.18 7.41
CA TYR A 655 20.67 -38.38 6.85
C TYR A 655 19.52 -39.25 6.30
N GLU A 656 19.79 -40.44 5.79
CA GLU A 656 18.76 -41.34 5.25
C GLU A 656 17.86 -41.96 6.32
N LYS A 657 18.32 -42.08 7.57
CA LYS A 657 17.54 -42.74 8.64
C LYS A 657 16.42 -41.89 9.25
N ARG A 658 16.42 -40.56 9.10
CA ARG A 658 15.44 -39.67 9.77
C ARG A 658 14.35 -39.07 8.87
N TYR A 659 14.51 -39.11 7.55
CA TYR A 659 13.56 -38.50 6.61
C TYR A 659 12.91 -39.54 5.68
N LYS A 660 12.01 -40.36 6.21
CA LYS A 660 11.04 -41.11 5.38
C LYS A 660 9.74 -40.32 5.26
N TYR A 661 9.72 -39.31 4.38
CA TYR A 661 8.50 -39.01 3.64
C TYR A 661 8.62 -39.72 2.29
N LYS A 662 7.85 -40.80 2.10
CA LYS A 662 7.68 -41.41 0.77
C LYS A 662 6.99 -40.40 -0.14
N THR A 663 7.75 -39.59 -0.86
CA THR A 663 7.30 -39.07 -2.14
C THR A 663 7.30 -40.25 -3.10
N THR A 664 6.11 -40.76 -3.43
CA THR A 664 6.00 -41.66 -4.58
C THR A 664 6.51 -40.88 -5.80
N PRO A 665 7.55 -41.34 -6.51
CA PRO A 665 7.97 -40.68 -7.74
C PRO A 665 6.77 -40.67 -8.68
N LYS A 666 6.33 -39.48 -9.10
CA LYS A 666 5.33 -39.37 -10.17
C LYS A 666 6.03 -39.79 -11.45
N ILE A 667 5.74 -41.01 -11.90
CA ILE A 667 6.19 -41.53 -13.19
C ILE A 667 5.40 -40.77 -14.25
N TYR A 668 6.08 -39.90 -15.00
CA TYR A 668 5.52 -39.32 -16.21
C TYR A 668 5.79 -40.28 -17.37
N THR A 669 4.74 -40.97 -17.83
CA THR A 669 4.81 -41.69 -19.10
C THR A 669 4.68 -40.67 -20.23
N LEU A 670 5.77 -40.42 -20.95
CA LEU A 670 5.72 -39.75 -22.25
C LEU A 670 4.96 -40.67 -23.22
N THR A 671 3.68 -40.43 -23.43
CA THR A 671 2.95 -41.06 -24.54
C THR A 671 3.44 -40.43 -25.84
N GLY A 672 4.46 -41.05 -26.44
CA GLY A 672 4.90 -40.74 -27.79
C GLY A 672 3.74 -40.97 -28.76
N ASN A 673 3.31 -39.91 -29.43
CA ASN A 673 2.26 -39.95 -30.43
C ASN A 673 2.83 -40.58 -31.72
N ASN A 674 3.06 -41.89 -31.71
CA ASN A 674 3.36 -42.63 -32.94
C ASN A 674 2.06 -42.80 -33.73
N LYS A 675 1.78 -41.84 -34.61
CA LYS A 675 0.91 -42.05 -35.76
C LYS A 675 1.52 -43.18 -36.61
N SER A 676 1.07 -44.41 -36.40
CA SER A 676 1.32 -45.50 -37.32
C SER A 676 0.60 -45.18 -38.64
N LYS A 677 1.36 -44.73 -39.64
CA LYS A 677 1.05 -45.02 -41.04
C LYS A 677 1.17 -46.53 -41.20
N ASN A 678 0.03 -47.20 -41.25
CA ASN A 678 -0.15 -48.46 -41.95
C ASN A 678 -1.65 -48.58 -42.28
N LYS A 679 -2.02 -48.07 -43.45
CA LYS A 679 -3.21 -48.51 -44.17
C LYS A 679 -2.72 -49.12 -45.48
N LYS A 680 -3.14 -50.37 -45.69
CA LYS A 680 -3.31 -50.96 -47.02
C LYS A 680 -4.16 -50.05 -47.89
#